data_AF-A0A8J4G0T6-F1
#
_entry.id   AF-A0A8J4G0T6-F1
#
_cell.length_a   1.000
_cell.length_b   1.000
_cell.length_c   1.000
_cell.angle_alpha   90.00
_cell.angle_beta   90.00
_cell.angle_gamma   90.00
#
_symmetry.space_group_name_H-M   'P 1'
#
loop_
_entity.id
_entity.type
_entity.pdbx_description
1 polymer ?
#
loop_
_entity_poly.entity_id
_entity_poly.type
_entity_poly.pdbx_seq_one_letter_code
_entity_poly.pdbx_strand_id
1 'polypeptide(L)'
;MGGSYKALRRMLYNLIVLAMLIAVAVESCPTPPVVLHSTLIAACSTEPARSAIGCSMYRFCGNETLQPAIFPQLCTTLKIAGSLCNDDANISSSLALCAQLRVQYTDDVQFRSCLPPYPISSTSAIKALHLHACEEMEGYPGDPMAGCDTCTNVFCPNPLASLSAGCIDMPMGQCDGLDALCTLGASVLCKKNLKDAPMRPPSPPPDQAPASAMVPPAVTSAYCMADSSLPQCTSYEYPLANITSDLSSLCASMAYMPGCTIWAACQAGGNVTGDFCRPMTLLSTICIDMPSMSGCKSYVALCKNTSAVQQCRSFPAIPGLPTTSQAKLAVVSGLCTANRTAMTPVLLNLTTSMCAACNQIYCRDYLTPLSSICSVSPGLNGCNTYQNWCSASADWEAADGSSISLFCKQQTPPPSTTSTPPPSSMSCVTDSSLPQCTSYEYPLANITSDLSSLCASMAYMPGCTIWAACQAGGNVTGDFCRPMTLLSTICIDMPSMSGCKSYVALCKNTSAVQQCRSFPAIPGLPTTSQAKLAVVSGLCTANRTAMTPVLLNLTTSMCAACNQLSCRDYLTPLSSICSVSPGLNGCGTYYSWCQASAAWEVAAGSSISTYCKNQQPPPLPSSPRSPPAIAKVPSPPIKLPLQPPPKSSPPIALPPAKSSPPAASPPAKSSPPTASPPAKLSPPTASPPTKMSPPTASPPTKMSPPTATPPTKVSPPAMLPPAKKPPPALPLAKPPPQRLLRRLHHHH
;
A
#
# COMPACT_ATOMS: atom_id res chain seq x y z
N MET A 1 47.57 -34.79 -15.51
CA MET A 1 46.52 -34.66 -16.55
C MET A 1 45.31 -35.61 -16.40
N GLY A 2 45.36 -36.69 -15.59
CA GLY A 2 44.23 -37.65 -15.49
C GLY A 2 43.02 -37.25 -14.62
N GLY A 3 43.15 -36.25 -13.73
CA GLY A 3 42.05 -35.84 -12.82
C GLY A 3 40.94 -35.03 -13.50
N SER A 4 41.29 -34.16 -14.44
CA SER A 4 40.34 -33.26 -15.12
C SER A 4 39.37 -34.03 -16.04
N TYR A 5 39.84 -35.15 -16.61
CA TYR A 5 39.03 -35.96 -17.53
C TYR A 5 37.90 -36.72 -16.81
N LYS A 6 38.10 -37.11 -15.54
CA LYS A 6 37.06 -37.76 -14.73
C LYS A 6 35.93 -36.79 -14.34
N ALA A 7 36.27 -35.52 -14.06
CA ALA A 7 35.29 -34.50 -13.74
C ALA A 7 34.42 -34.14 -14.96
N LEU A 8 35.04 -33.95 -16.13
CA LEU A 8 34.33 -33.67 -17.37
C LEU A 8 33.38 -34.82 -17.76
N ARG A 9 33.84 -36.07 -17.60
CA ARG A 9 33.02 -37.26 -17.92
C ARG A 9 31.83 -37.43 -16.99
N ARG A 10 31.97 -37.11 -15.69
CA ARG A 10 30.83 -37.08 -14.75
C ARG A 10 29.85 -35.96 -15.07
N MET A 11 30.35 -34.79 -15.45
CA MET A 11 29.50 -33.66 -15.83
C MET A 11 28.71 -33.96 -17.10
N LEU A 12 29.36 -34.51 -18.13
CA LEU A 12 28.71 -34.91 -19.38
C LEU A 12 27.68 -36.02 -19.15
N TYR A 13 27.99 -36.99 -18.29
CA TYR A 13 27.05 -38.07 -17.94
C TYR A 13 25.81 -37.53 -17.23
N ASN A 14 25.98 -36.62 -16.26
CA ASN A 14 24.85 -36.00 -15.57
C ASN A 14 24.02 -35.11 -16.51
N LEU A 15 24.64 -34.44 -17.48
CA LEU A 15 23.95 -33.64 -18.50
C LEU A 15 23.15 -34.51 -19.46
N ILE A 16 23.71 -35.66 -19.87
CA ILE A 16 23.00 -36.64 -20.71
C ILE A 16 21.86 -37.29 -19.93
N VAL A 17 22.07 -37.66 -18.67
CA VAL A 17 21.02 -38.22 -17.81
C VAL A 17 19.93 -37.19 -17.54
N LEU A 18 20.26 -35.91 -17.34
CA LEU A 18 19.28 -34.83 -17.17
C LEU A 18 18.52 -34.54 -18.48
N ALA A 19 19.22 -34.52 -19.62
CA ALA A 19 18.59 -34.34 -20.93
C ALA A 19 17.69 -35.53 -21.28
N MET A 20 18.08 -36.76 -20.93
CA MET A 20 17.22 -37.94 -21.06
C MET A 20 16.06 -37.92 -20.06
N LEU A 21 16.23 -37.45 -18.82
CA LEU A 21 15.13 -37.29 -17.87
C LEU A 21 14.13 -36.21 -18.32
N ILE A 22 14.60 -35.12 -18.93
CA ILE A 22 13.74 -34.08 -19.51
C ILE A 22 13.04 -34.61 -20.78
N ALA A 23 13.73 -35.40 -21.60
CA ALA A 23 13.14 -36.03 -22.80
C ALA A 23 12.17 -37.17 -22.46
N VAL A 24 12.35 -37.86 -21.33
CA VAL A 24 11.46 -38.93 -20.83
C VAL A 24 10.27 -38.36 -20.05
N ALA A 25 10.35 -37.13 -19.53
CA ALA A 25 9.23 -36.44 -18.90
C ALA A 25 8.28 -35.73 -19.88
N VAL A 26 8.61 -35.67 -21.18
CA VAL A 26 7.60 -35.48 -22.22
C VAL A 26 7.00 -36.87 -22.50
N GLU A 27 6.31 -37.43 -21.50
CA GLU A 27 5.30 -38.44 -21.81
C GLU A 27 4.42 -37.85 -22.90
N SER A 28 4.37 -38.50 -24.05
CA SER A 28 3.59 -38.05 -25.19
C SER A 28 2.16 -37.79 -24.72
N CYS A 29 1.77 -36.52 -24.65
CA CYS A 29 0.44 -36.15 -24.20
C CYS A 29 -0.60 -36.93 -25.01
N PRO A 30 -1.50 -37.67 -24.35
CA PRO A 30 -2.53 -38.41 -25.06
C PRO A 30 -3.35 -37.43 -25.89
N THR A 31 -3.80 -37.88 -27.07
CA THR A 31 -4.59 -37.02 -27.96
C THR A 31 -5.85 -36.58 -27.22
N PRO A 32 -6.04 -35.27 -26.99
CA PRO A 32 -7.14 -34.78 -26.18
C PRO A 32 -8.47 -35.06 -26.86
N PRO A 33 -9.54 -35.35 -26.11
CA PRO A 33 -10.86 -35.57 -26.70
C PRO A 33 -11.36 -34.26 -27.32
N VAL A 34 -12.12 -34.37 -28.42
CA VAL A 34 -12.68 -33.21 -29.11
C VAL A 34 -13.74 -32.56 -28.23
N VAL A 35 -13.48 -31.32 -27.81
CA VAL A 35 -14.46 -30.51 -27.07
C VAL A 35 -15.28 -29.70 -28.07
N LEU A 36 -16.57 -30.04 -28.19
CA LEU A 36 -17.51 -29.32 -29.05
C LEU A 36 -17.94 -28.00 -28.41
N HIS A 37 -18.30 -27.03 -29.25
CA HIS A 37 -18.78 -25.72 -28.82
C HIS A 37 -20.06 -25.83 -27.97
N SER A 38 -20.98 -26.72 -28.35
CA SER A 38 -22.22 -27.01 -27.58
C SER A 38 -21.93 -27.49 -26.15
N THR A 39 -20.87 -28.26 -25.95
CA THR A 39 -20.44 -28.74 -24.63
C THR A 39 -19.95 -27.58 -23.75
N LEU A 40 -19.22 -26.61 -24.33
CA LEU A 40 -18.80 -25.41 -23.62
C LEU A 40 -19.97 -24.49 -23.30
N ILE A 41 -20.95 -24.34 -24.21
CA ILE A 41 -22.18 -23.58 -23.94
C ILE A 41 -22.91 -24.15 -22.73
N ALA A 42 -23.08 -25.48 -22.69
CA ALA A 42 -23.74 -26.16 -21.58
C ALA A 42 -22.96 -25.95 -20.27
N ALA A 43 -21.64 -26.16 -20.27
CA ALA A 43 -20.79 -25.97 -19.10
C ALA A 43 -20.81 -24.52 -18.58
N CYS A 44 -20.76 -23.53 -19.48
CA CYS A 44 -20.74 -22.12 -19.11
C CYS A 44 -22.11 -21.53 -18.75
N SER A 45 -23.18 -22.31 -18.89
CA SER A 45 -24.53 -21.92 -18.48
C SER A 45 -24.87 -22.32 -17.04
N THR A 46 -24.08 -23.20 -16.42
CA THR A 46 -24.29 -23.67 -15.04
C THR A 46 -23.57 -22.78 -14.03
N GLU A 47 -24.22 -22.47 -12.90
CA GLU A 47 -23.53 -21.92 -11.72
C GLU A 47 -22.84 -23.05 -10.95
N PRO A 48 -21.59 -22.88 -10.48
CA PRO A 48 -20.80 -21.64 -10.44
C PRO A 48 -19.95 -21.36 -11.70
N ALA A 49 -19.90 -22.30 -12.66
CA ALA A 49 -18.99 -22.26 -13.81
C ALA A 49 -19.18 -21.03 -14.73
N ARG A 50 -20.35 -20.41 -14.74
CA ARG A 50 -20.62 -19.17 -15.48
C ARG A 50 -19.64 -18.03 -15.14
N SER A 51 -19.19 -17.98 -13.89
CA SER A 51 -18.21 -16.98 -13.42
C SER A 51 -16.76 -17.37 -13.70
N ALA A 52 -16.50 -18.59 -14.16
CA ALA A 52 -15.15 -19.11 -14.34
C ALA A 52 -14.35 -18.34 -15.40
N ILE A 53 -13.02 -18.34 -15.26
CA ILE A 53 -12.10 -17.69 -16.21
C ILE A 53 -12.27 -18.27 -17.61
N GLY A 54 -12.37 -19.60 -17.72
CA GLY A 54 -12.60 -20.28 -19.00
C GLY A 54 -13.89 -19.81 -19.68
N CYS A 55 -14.99 -19.68 -18.94
CA CYS A 55 -16.27 -19.22 -19.48
C CYS A 55 -16.31 -17.73 -19.80
N SER A 56 -15.51 -16.93 -19.09
CA SER A 56 -15.29 -15.53 -19.43
C SER A 56 -14.53 -15.40 -20.74
N MET A 57 -13.45 -16.18 -20.91
CA MET A 57 -12.69 -16.21 -22.17
C MET A 57 -13.53 -16.72 -23.34
N TYR A 58 -14.34 -17.77 -23.14
CA TYR A 58 -15.28 -18.28 -24.14
C TYR A 58 -16.22 -17.18 -24.68
N ARG A 59 -16.80 -16.37 -23.78
CA ARG A 59 -17.66 -15.24 -24.16
C ARG A 59 -16.90 -14.16 -24.93
N PHE A 60 -15.67 -13.85 -24.53
CA PHE A 60 -14.85 -12.89 -25.27
C PHE A 60 -14.46 -13.41 -26.66
N CYS A 61 -14.09 -14.68 -26.78
CA CYS A 61 -13.76 -15.31 -28.05
C CYS A 61 -14.93 -15.36 -29.04
N GLY A 62 -16.16 -15.45 -28.54
CA GLY A 62 -17.37 -15.37 -29.36
C GLY A 62 -17.84 -13.95 -29.67
N ASN A 63 -17.17 -12.91 -29.15
CA ASN A 63 -17.57 -11.53 -29.38
C ASN A 63 -16.81 -10.93 -30.58
N GLU A 64 -17.46 -10.92 -31.74
CA GLU A 64 -16.94 -10.35 -32.98
C GLU A 64 -16.72 -8.83 -32.94
N THR A 65 -17.29 -8.12 -31.95
CA THR A 65 -17.14 -6.66 -31.83
C THR A 65 -15.83 -6.25 -31.14
N LEU A 66 -15.04 -7.20 -30.63
CA LEU A 66 -13.77 -6.89 -29.97
C LEU A 66 -12.69 -6.55 -31.00
N GLN A 67 -12.13 -5.34 -30.90
CA GLN A 67 -10.98 -4.93 -31.71
C GLN A 67 -9.76 -4.57 -30.84
N PRO A 68 -8.61 -5.25 -31.02
CA PRO A 68 -8.38 -6.40 -31.90
C PRO A 68 -9.07 -7.67 -31.34
N ALA A 69 -9.37 -8.62 -32.22
CA ALA A 69 -9.87 -9.93 -31.79
C ALA A 69 -8.82 -10.63 -30.91
N ILE A 70 -9.30 -11.46 -29.97
CA ILE A 70 -8.43 -12.30 -29.16
C ILE A 70 -7.73 -13.30 -30.08
N PHE A 71 -6.44 -13.54 -29.82
CA PHE A 71 -5.64 -14.45 -30.64
C PHE A 71 -6.29 -15.85 -30.71
N PRO A 72 -6.52 -16.43 -31.90
CA PRO A 72 -7.32 -17.66 -32.05
C PRO A 72 -6.81 -18.85 -31.24
N GLN A 73 -5.50 -18.93 -30.97
CA GLN A 73 -4.91 -20.00 -30.15
C GLN A 73 -5.41 -19.98 -28.69
N LEU A 74 -5.74 -18.79 -28.16
CA LEU A 74 -6.36 -18.65 -26.85
C LEU A 74 -7.84 -19.03 -26.86
N CYS A 75 -8.48 -19.00 -28.03
CA CYS A 75 -9.91 -19.26 -28.22
C CYS A 75 -10.23 -20.71 -28.63
N THR A 76 -9.25 -21.60 -28.65
CA THR A 76 -9.51 -23.02 -28.93
C THR A 76 -10.40 -23.61 -27.83
N THR A 77 -11.38 -24.42 -28.22
CA THR A 77 -12.31 -25.06 -27.26
C THR A 77 -11.57 -25.89 -26.23
N LEU A 78 -10.48 -26.53 -26.64
CA LEU A 78 -9.61 -27.30 -25.78
C LEU A 78 -8.86 -26.45 -24.74
N LYS A 79 -8.30 -25.28 -25.12
CA LYS A 79 -7.63 -24.38 -24.17
C LYS A 79 -8.61 -23.82 -23.14
N ILE A 80 -9.81 -23.43 -23.60
CA ILE A 80 -10.89 -22.94 -22.74
C ILE A 80 -11.31 -24.03 -21.74
N ALA A 81 -11.54 -25.26 -22.21
CA ALA A 81 -11.94 -26.38 -21.37
C ALA A 81 -10.83 -26.79 -20.39
N GLY A 82 -9.57 -26.83 -20.85
CA GLY A 82 -8.41 -27.08 -20.01
C GLY A 82 -8.28 -26.04 -18.89
N SER A 83 -8.49 -24.75 -19.20
CA SER A 83 -8.49 -23.72 -18.15
C SER A 83 -9.67 -23.85 -17.19
N LEU A 84 -10.86 -24.18 -17.68
CA LEU A 84 -12.06 -24.37 -16.86
C LEU A 84 -11.90 -25.54 -15.87
N CYS A 85 -11.23 -26.61 -16.30
CA CYS A 85 -11.02 -27.80 -15.47
C CYS A 85 -9.79 -27.69 -14.54
N ASN A 86 -8.92 -26.72 -14.78
CA ASN A 86 -7.82 -26.34 -13.89
C ASN A 86 -8.16 -25.20 -12.93
N ASP A 87 -9.40 -24.71 -12.99
CA ASP A 87 -9.95 -23.68 -12.11
C ASP A 87 -10.20 -24.23 -10.69
N ASP A 88 -10.87 -23.45 -9.84
CA ASP A 88 -11.19 -23.83 -8.47
C ASP A 88 -11.88 -25.20 -8.39
N ALA A 89 -11.62 -25.95 -7.31
CA ALA A 89 -12.18 -27.28 -7.09
C ALA A 89 -13.71 -27.30 -7.19
N ASN A 90 -14.39 -26.26 -6.70
CA ASN A 90 -15.84 -26.14 -6.74
C ASN A 90 -16.40 -25.98 -8.16
N ILE A 91 -15.63 -25.35 -9.06
CA ILE A 91 -16.00 -25.19 -10.48
C ILE A 91 -15.69 -26.49 -11.23
N SER A 92 -14.46 -26.99 -11.10
CA SER A 92 -14.00 -28.16 -11.85
C SER A 92 -14.70 -29.47 -11.47
N SER A 93 -15.16 -29.62 -10.22
CA SER A 93 -15.93 -30.80 -9.77
C SER A 93 -17.42 -30.74 -10.17
N SER A 94 -17.98 -29.54 -10.38
CA SER A 94 -19.38 -29.36 -10.78
C SER A 94 -19.64 -29.70 -12.26
N LEU A 95 -18.58 -29.87 -13.05
CA LEU A 95 -18.65 -30.04 -14.49
C LEU A 95 -18.33 -31.47 -14.90
N ALA A 96 -19.32 -32.19 -15.42
CA ALA A 96 -19.13 -33.52 -16.01
C ALA A 96 -18.07 -33.51 -17.14
N LEU A 97 -17.92 -32.37 -17.83
CA LEU A 97 -16.87 -32.14 -18.83
C LEU A 97 -15.47 -32.38 -18.28
N CYS A 98 -15.18 -31.99 -17.04
CA CYS A 98 -13.84 -32.13 -16.47
C CYS A 98 -13.49 -33.57 -16.12
N ALA A 99 -14.47 -34.37 -15.69
CA ALA A 99 -14.28 -35.81 -15.54
C ALA A 99 -13.96 -36.46 -16.89
N GLN A 100 -14.72 -36.12 -17.95
CA GLN A 100 -14.49 -36.66 -19.30
C GLN A 100 -13.11 -36.30 -19.86
N LEU A 101 -12.65 -35.07 -19.64
CA LEU A 101 -11.32 -34.63 -20.07
C LEU A 101 -10.20 -35.34 -19.31
N ARG A 102 -10.35 -35.51 -17.99
CA ARG A 102 -9.33 -36.13 -17.13
C ARG A 102 -9.13 -37.62 -17.39
N VAL A 103 -10.14 -38.36 -17.87
CA VAL A 103 -10.06 -39.81 -18.13
C VAL A 103 -8.93 -40.19 -19.10
N GLN A 104 -8.50 -39.27 -19.97
CA GLN A 104 -7.41 -39.53 -20.91
C GLN A 104 -6.02 -39.42 -20.29
N TYR A 105 -5.91 -38.88 -19.07
CA TYR A 105 -4.64 -38.60 -18.41
C TYR A 105 -4.46 -39.50 -17.19
N THR A 106 -3.22 -39.89 -16.92
CA THR A 106 -2.88 -40.79 -15.80
C THR A 106 -3.09 -40.12 -14.44
N ASP A 107 -2.81 -38.83 -14.35
CA ASP A 107 -2.98 -38.01 -13.16
C ASP A 107 -3.19 -36.52 -13.47
N ASP A 108 -3.49 -35.73 -12.44
CA ASP A 108 -3.71 -34.28 -12.56
C ASP A 108 -2.45 -33.50 -12.99
N VAL A 109 -1.24 -34.04 -12.74
CA VAL A 109 0.02 -33.39 -13.13
C VAL A 109 0.21 -33.51 -14.64
N GLN A 110 0.00 -34.71 -15.20
CA GLN A 110 0.01 -34.96 -16.63
C GLN A 110 -1.07 -34.12 -17.33
N PHE A 111 -2.29 -34.08 -16.78
CA PHE A 111 -3.38 -33.23 -17.27
C PHE A 111 -2.97 -31.75 -17.36
N ARG A 112 -2.41 -31.17 -16.28
CA ARG A 112 -1.96 -29.77 -16.22
C ARG A 112 -0.81 -29.46 -17.18
N SER A 113 0.11 -30.41 -17.35
CA SER A 113 1.27 -30.28 -18.25
C SER A 113 0.84 -30.31 -19.71
N CYS A 114 -0.10 -31.19 -20.06
CA CYS A 114 -0.59 -31.36 -21.43
C CYS A 114 -1.65 -30.35 -21.86
N LEU A 115 -2.45 -29.86 -20.91
CA LEU A 115 -3.47 -28.82 -21.12
C LEU A 115 -3.19 -27.64 -20.19
N PRO A 116 -2.14 -26.84 -20.45
CA PRO A 116 -1.77 -25.75 -19.57
C PRO A 116 -2.95 -24.77 -19.46
N PRO A 117 -3.31 -24.31 -18.26
CA PRO A 117 -4.34 -23.29 -18.10
C PRO A 117 -3.90 -21.94 -18.70
N TYR A 118 -4.76 -20.92 -18.63
CA TYR A 118 -4.29 -19.55 -18.77
C TYR A 118 -3.35 -19.20 -17.60
N PRO A 119 -2.53 -18.13 -17.71
CA PRO A 119 -1.68 -17.64 -16.62
C PRO A 119 -2.44 -17.30 -15.34
N ILE A 120 -3.77 -17.20 -15.43
CA ILE A 120 -4.67 -16.99 -14.32
C ILE A 120 -5.51 -18.26 -14.16
N SER A 121 -5.27 -19.00 -13.07
CA SER A 121 -5.76 -20.36 -12.88
C SER A 121 -6.83 -20.52 -11.79
N SER A 122 -7.24 -19.44 -11.13
CA SER A 122 -8.25 -19.52 -10.07
C SER A 122 -9.19 -18.32 -10.14
N THR A 123 -10.46 -18.62 -10.40
CA THR A 123 -11.55 -17.63 -10.46
C THR A 123 -11.78 -16.98 -9.11
N SER A 124 -11.73 -17.76 -8.03
CA SER A 124 -11.84 -17.27 -6.66
C SER A 124 -10.67 -16.38 -6.27
N ALA A 125 -9.44 -16.71 -6.71
CA ALA A 125 -8.28 -15.85 -6.50
C ALA A 125 -8.42 -14.52 -7.26
N ILE A 126 -8.85 -14.54 -8.54
CA ILE A 126 -9.14 -13.30 -9.28
C ILE A 126 -10.22 -12.49 -8.58
N LYS A 127 -11.33 -13.13 -8.21
CA LYS A 127 -12.45 -12.45 -7.56
C LYS A 127 -12.00 -11.82 -6.24
N ALA A 128 -11.24 -12.55 -5.41
CA ALA A 128 -10.70 -12.03 -4.16
C ALA A 128 -9.73 -10.86 -4.40
N LEU A 129 -8.86 -10.98 -5.40
CA LEU A 129 -7.90 -9.95 -5.77
C LEU A 129 -8.58 -8.67 -6.25
N HIS A 130 -9.56 -8.79 -7.15
CA HIS A 130 -10.34 -7.67 -7.66
C HIS A 130 -11.19 -7.02 -6.56
N LEU A 131 -11.80 -7.81 -5.68
CA LEU A 131 -12.60 -7.27 -4.58
C LEU A 131 -11.72 -6.56 -3.55
N HIS A 132 -10.55 -7.10 -3.24
CA HIS A 132 -9.55 -6.42 -2.41
C HIS A 132 -9.13 -5.09 -3.04
N ALA A 133 -8.84 -5.07 -4.34
CA ALA A 133 -8.52 -3.86 -5.09
C ALA A 133 -9.66 -2.82 -5.02
N CYS A 134 -10.91 -3.26 -5.19
CA CYS A 134 -12.08 -2.39 -5.05
C CYS A 134 -12.22 -1.85 -3.62
N GLU A 135 -12.01 -2.69 -2.60
CA GLU A 135 -12.09 -2.33 -1.20
C GLU A 135 -10.97 -1.35 -0.78
N GLU A 136 -9.76 -1.48 -1.34
CA GLU A 136 -8.66 -0.52 -1.12
C GLU A 136 -8.95 0.86 -1.72
N MET A 137 -9.76 0.92 -2.77
CA MET A 137 -10.15 2.15 -3.44
C MET A 137 -11.45 2.77 -2.90
N GLU A 138 -12.24 2.02 -2.12
CA GLU A 138 -13.42 2.53 -1.42
C GLU A 138 -13.01 3.60 -0.40
N GLY A 139 -13.18 4.88 -0.77
CA GLY A 139 -12.85 6.04 0.07
C GLY A 139 -11.86 7.01 -0.56
N TYR A 140 -11.27 6.69 -1.72
CA TYR A 140 -10.50 7.66 -2.48
C TYR A 140 -11.44 8.69 -3.14
N PRO A 141 -11.19 10.02 -3.04
CA PRO A 141 -11.99 11.01 -3.74
C PRO A 141 -11.72 10.92 -5.26
N GLY A 142 -12.55 10.15 -5.95
CA GLY A 142 -12.48 9.92 -7.40
C GLY A 142 -13.59 8.97 -7.85
N ASP A 143 -13.70 8.77 -9.16
CA ASP A 143 -14.58 7.73 -9.70
C ASP A 143 -14.10 6.35 -9.21
N PRO A 144 -15.02 5.45 -8.81
CA PRO A 144 -14.66 4.12 -8.36
C PRO A 144 -13.91 3.39 -9.48
N MET A 145 -12.90 2.59 -9.10
CA MET A 145 -12.11 1.81 -10.04
C MET A 145 -13.03 1.04 -10.98
N ALA A 146 -12.77 1.13 -12.28
CA ALA A 146 -13.62 0.49 -13.28
C ALA A 146 -13.76 -1.02 -13.00
N GLY A 147 -15.00 -1.55 -13.09
CA GLY A 147 -15.29 -2.96 -12.83
C GLY A 147 -15.66 -3.29 -11.39
N CYS A 148 -15.52 -2.37 -10.42
CA CYS A 148 -16.01 -2.57 -9.05
C CYS A 148 -17.54 -2.51 -8.93
N ASP A 149 -18.20 -1.84 -9.87
CA ASP A 149 -19.66 -1.77 -9.99
C ASP A 149 -20.28 -3.10 -10.48
N THR A 150 -19.51 -3.87 -11.26
CA THR A 150 -19.98 -5.12 -11.89
C THR A 150 -19.59 -6.37 -11.12
N CYS A 151 -18.64 -6.27 -10.17
CA CYS A 151 -18.15 -7.40 -9.38
C CYS A 151 -18.10 -7.05 -7.90
N THR A 152 -18.97 -7.69 -7.12
CA THR A 152 -19.10 -7.55 -5.67
C THR A 152 -18.85 -8.88 -4.97
N ASN A 153 -18.73 -8.85 -3.63
CA ASN A 153 -18.66 -10.06 -2.80
C ASN A 153 -19.82 -11.02 -3.07
N VAL A 154 -21.02 -10.49 -3.36
CA VAL A 154 -22.25 -11.25 -3.61
C VAL A 154 -22.39 -11.67 -5.07
N PHE A 155 -22.04 -10.80 -6.01
CA PHE A 155 -22.33 -10.99 -7.43
C PHE A 155 -21.16 -10.54 -8.30
N CYS A 156 -20.57 -11.47 -9.05
CA CYS A 156 -19.47 -11.18 -9.97
C CYS A 156 -19.57 -12.08 -11.22
N PRO A 157 -20.36 -11.68 -12.23
CA PRO A 157 -20.71 -12.52 -13.38
C PRO A 157 -19.57 -12.68 -14.38
N ASN A 158 -18.57 -11.80 -14.35
CA ASN A 158 -17.37 -11.89 -15.19
C ASN A 158 -16.14 -11.32 -14.45
N PRO A 159 -15.55 -12.10 -13.53
CA PRO A 159 -14.39 -11.66 -12.73
C PRO A 159 -13.21 -11.23 -13.59
N LEU A 160 -13.00 -11.88 -14.75
CA LEU A 160 -11.92 -11.55 -15.67
C LEU A 160 -12.14 -10.18 -16.35
N ALA A 161 -13.38 -9.86 -16.74
CA ALA A 161 -13.71 -8.55 -17.30
C ALA A 161 -13.59 -7.44 -16.26
N SER A 162 -14.06 -7.68 -15.04
CA SER A 162 -13.98 -6.70 -13.95
C SER A 162 -12.54 -6.44 -13.56
N LEU A 163 -11.71 -7.48 -13.42
CA LEU A 163 -10.26 -7.34 -13.19
C LEU A 163 -9.58 -6.58 -14.35
N SER A 164 -9.94 -6.91 -15.59
CA SER A 164 -9.43 -6.23 -16.78
C SER A 164 -9.72 -4.73 -16.76
N ALA A 165 -10.96 -4.35 -16.46
CA ALA A 165 -11.35 -2.96 -16.33
C ALA A 165 -10.55 -2.25 -15.22
N GLY A 166 -10.41 -2.88 -14.06
CA GLY A 166 -9.66 -2.31 -12.93
C GLY A 166 -8.18 -2.11 -13.24
N CYS A 167 -7.55 -3.10 -13.87
CA CYS A 167 -6.13 -3.03 -14.26
C CYS A 167 -5.84 -2.03 -15.38
N ILE A 168 -6.80 -1.79 -16.28
CA ILE A 168 -6.69 -0.74 -17.31
C ILE A 168 -6.73 0.64 -16.67
N ASP A 169 -7.66 0.83 -15.72
CA ASP A 169 -7.89 2.09 -15.02
C ASP A 169 -6.73 2.44 -14.08
N MET A 170 -6.30 1.48 -13.25
CA MET A 170 -5.17 1.63 -12.34
C MET A 170 -4.25 0.40 -12.38
N PRO A 171 -3.03 0.52 -12.96
CA PRO A 171 -2.09 -0.60 -13.01
C PRO A 171 -1.58 -0.89 -11.60
N MET A 172 -2.05 -2.00 -11.01
CA MET A 172 -1.60 -2.48 -9.72
C MET A 172 -0.62 -3.65 -9.90
N GLY A 173 0.24 -3.91 -8.91
CA GLY A 173 1.17 -5.05 -8.94
C GLY A 173 0.47 -6.42 -8.98
N GLN A 174 -0.85 -6.42 -8.86
CA GLN A 174 -1.75 -7.57 -8.89
C GLN A 174 -2.23 -7.89 -10.33
N CYS A 175 -1.93 -7.03 -11.30
CA CYS A 175 -2.30 -7.19 -12.71
C CYS A 175 -1.35 -8.11 -13.49
N ASP A 176 -0.28 -8.63 -12.88
CA ASP A 176 0.75 -9.45 -13.54
C ASP A 176 0.17 -10.67 -14.28
N GLY A 177 -0.84 -11.34 -13.71
CA GLY A 177 -1.52 -12.47 -14.35
C GLY A 177 -2.32 -12.06 -15.59
N LEU A 178 -2.93 -10.88 -15.55
CA LEU A 178 -3.61 -10.29 -16.69
C LEU A 178 -2.57 -9.86 -17.75
N ASP A 179 -1.49 -9.18 -17.36
CA ASP A 179 -0.40 -8.76 -18.25
C ASP A 179 0.24 -9.94 -19.00
N ALA A 180 0.42 -11.07 -18.32
CA ALA A 180 0.86 -12.32 -18.95
C ALA A 180 -0.15 -12.81 -20.00
N LEU A 181 -1.46 -12.76 -19.71
CA LEU A 181 -2.52 -13.11 -20.65
C LEU A 181 -2.56 -12.14 -21.86
N CYS A 182 -2.30 -10.85 -21.63
CA CYS A 182 -2.17 -9.84 -22.69
C CYS A 182 -1.04 -10.19 -23.66
N THR A 183 0.11 -10.57 -23.09
CA THR A 183 1.33 -10.91 -23.84
C THR A 183 1.12 -12.15 -24.71
N LEU A 184 0.23 -13.07 -24.30
CA LEU A 184 -0.16 -14.24 -25.07
C LEU A 184 -1.18 -13.95 -26.20
N GLY A 185 -1.61 -12.70 -26.37
CA GLY A 185 -2.48 -12.27 -27.47
C GLY A 185 -3.90 -11.88 -27.06
N ALA A 186 -4.21 -11.73 -25.76
CA ALA A 186 -5.50 -11.20 -25.28
C ALA A 186 -5.49 -9.67 -25.14
N SER A 187 -4.81 -8.95 -26.03
CA SER A 187 -4.50 -7.51 -25.88
C SER A 187 -5.73 -6.59 -25.70
N VAL A 188 -6.92 -7.01 -26.15
CA VAL A 188 -8.17 -6.27 -25.95
C VAL A 188 -8.55 -6.14 -24.46
N LEU A 189 -8.12 -7.09 -23.62
CA LEU A 189 -8.33 -7.05 -22.17
C LEU A 189 -7.39 -6.07 -21.44
N CYS A 190 -6.48 -5.40 -22.17
CA CYS A 190 -5.32 -4.74 -21.56
C CYS A 190 -4.99 -3.38 -22.16
N LYS A 191 -5.75 -2.93 -23.17
CA LYS A 191 -5.44 -1.69 -23.88
C LYS A 191 -5.90 -0.46 -23.08
N LYS A 192 -4.92 0.31 -22.61
CA LYS A 192 -5.06 1.67 -22.05
C LYS A 192 -5.51 2.78 -23.03
N ASN A 193 -5.64 2.51 -24.33
CA ASN A 193 -5.87 3.52 -25.38
C ASN A 193 -7.25 3.40 -26.05
N LEU A 194 -8.34 3.51 -25.27
CA LEU A 194 -9.72 3.66 -25.77
C LEU A 194 -10.43 4.84 -25.11
N LYS A 195 -9.77 6.01 -25.08
CA LYS A 195 -10.48 7.27 -24.78
C LYS A 195 -11.52 7.66 -25.85
N ASP A 196 -11.61 6.91 -26.96
CA ASP A 196 -12.50 7.18 -28.10
C ASP A 196 -13.52 6.05 -28.43
N ALA A 197 -13.78 5.09 -27.54
CA ALA A 197 -14.91 4.16 -27.74
C ALA A 197 -16.25 4.88 -27.47
N PRO A 198 -17.30 4.69 -28.29
CA PRO A 198 -18.60 5.30 -28.04
C PRO A 198 -19.19 4.86 -26.69
N MET A 199 -19.75 5.83 -25.96
CA MET A 199 -20.38 5.64 -24.65
C MET A 199 -21.39 4.49 -24.66
N ARG A 200 -21.35 3.69 -23.60
CA ARG A 200 -22.36 2.68 -23.26
C ARG A 200 -23.76 3.32 -23.25
N PRO A 201 -24.78 2.75 -23.92
CA PRO A 201 -26.14 3.27 -23.83
C PRO A 201 -26.67 3.18 -22.39
N PRO A 202 -27.31 4.23 -21.85
CA PRO A 202 -27.97 4.17 -20.55
C PRO A 202 -29.17 3.20 -20.61
N SER A 203 -29.41 2.50 -19.51
CA SER A 203 -30.61 1.68 -19.34
C SER A 203 -31.86 2.58 -19.27
N PRO A 204 -33.00 2.18 -19.86
CA PRO A 204 -34.20 3.01 -19.87
C PRO A 204 -34.80 3.13 -18.45
N PRO A 205 -35.28 4.33 -18.04
CA PRO A 205 -35.96 4.52 -16.78
C PRO A 205 -37.41 4.01 -16.85
N PRO A 206 -37.99 3.51 -15.73
CA PRO A 206 -39.42 3.20 -15.66
C PRO A 206 -40.25 4.48 -15.66
N ASP A 207 -41.33 4.47 -16.46
CA ASP A 207 -42.25 5.57 -16.71
C ASP A 207 -42.78 6.22 -15.42
N GLN A 208 -42.69 7.56 -15.34
CA GLN A 208 -43.38 8.36 -14.33
C GLN A 208 -44.47 9.25 -14.98
N ALA A 209 -45.68 9.10 -14.46
CA ALA A 209 -46.85 9.94 -14.72
C ALA A 209 -46.70 11.34 -14.07
N PRO A 210 -47.47 12.36 -14.51
CA PRO A 210 -47.12 13.76 -14.28
C PRO A 210 -47.46 14.29 -12.89
N ALA A 211 -46.66 15.29 -12.50
CA ALA A 211 -46.55 15.88 -11.18
C ALA A 211 -47.78 16.69 -10.73
N SER A 212 -48.12 16.52 -9.45
CA SER A 212 -48.81 17.54 -8.65
C SER A 212 -47.87 18.05 -7.56
N ALA A 213 -47.92 19.35 -7.32
CA ALA A 213 -47.05 20.09 -6.41
C ALA A 213 -47.04 19.49 -4.99
N MET A 214 -45.85 19.11 -4.52
CA MET A 214 -45.65 18.47 -3.22
C MET A 214 -44.65 19.27 -2.39
N VAL A 215 -45.00 19.50 -1.13
CA VAL A 215 -44.11 19.96 -0.04
C VAL A 215 -42.80 19.17 -0.08
N PRO A 216 -41.61 19.79 0.13
CA PRO A 216 -40.34 19.07 0.03
C PRO A 216 -40.39 17.80 0.89
N PRO A 217 -40.14 16.62 0.31
CA PRO A 217 -40.23 15.35 1.03
C PRO A 217 -39.25 15.35 2.20
N ALA A 218 -39.65 14.75 3.31
CA ALA A 218 -38.75 14.49 4.43
C ALA A 218 -37.46 13.84 3.89
N VAL A 219 -36.31 14.44 4.18
CA VAL A 219 -35.00 13.96 3.74
C VAL A 219 -34.84 12.53 4.24
N THR A 220 -34.94 11.55 3.33
CA THR A 220 -34.82 10.14 3.73
C THR A 220 -33.35 9.79 3.92
N SER A 221 -33.07 8.89 4.86
CA SER A 221 -31.70 8.48 5.22
C SER A 221 -30.87 7.97 4.04
N ALA A 222 -31.52 7.40 3.02
CA ALA A 222 -30.87 6.92 1.81
C ALA A 222 -30.20 8.04 0.99
N TYR A 223 -30.78 9.26 0.96
CA TYR A 223 -30.23 10.36 0.18
C TYR A 223 -28.91 10.87 0.77
N CYS A 224 -28.88 11.11 2.08
CA CYS A 224 -27.68 11.63 2.73
C CYS A 224 -26.58 10.59 2.86
N MET A 225 -26.91 9.30 2.92
CA MET A 225 -25.91 8.23 2.84
C MET A 225 -25.34 8.07 1.41
N ALA A 226 -26.12 8.36 0.36
CA ALA A 226 -25.61 8.34 -1.01
C ALA A 226 -24.74 9.57 -1.33
N ASP A 227 -25.20 10.77 -0.94
CA ASP A 227 -24.39 11.99 -1.05
C ASP A 227 -24.64 12.95 0.13
N SER A 228 -23.72 12.90 1.08
CA SER A 228 -23.74 13.73 2.28
C SER A 228 -23.36 15.19 2.03
N SER A 229 -22.91 15.56 0.82
CA SER A 229 -22.53 16.95 0.48
C SER A 229 -23.73 17.85 0.16
N LEU A 230 -24.92 17.25 -0.03
CA LEU A 230 -26.12 17.99 -0.39
C LEU A 230 -26.55 18.94 0.76
N PRO A 231 -26.90 20.21 0.50
CA PRO A 231 -27.28 21.17 1.54
C PRO A 231 -28.45 20.72 2.44
N GLN A 232 -29.35 19.91 1.91
CA GLN A 232 -30.47 19.33 2.66
C GLN A 232 -30.04 18.34 3.75
N CYS A 233 -28.80 17.85 3.71
CA CYS A 233 -28.26 16.92 4.71
C CYS A 233 -27.74 17.62 5.96
N THR A 234 -27.76 18.95 6.05
CA THR A 234 -27.23 19.68 7.23
C THR A 234 -27.91 19.28 8.53
N SER A 235 -29.22 19.05 8.51
CA SER A 235 -30.00 18.63 9.67
C SER A 235 -30.14 17.12 9.81
N TYR A 236 -29.55 16.34 8.91
CA TYR A 236 -29.59 14.88 9.02
C TYR A 236 -28.76 14.43 10.23
N GLU A 237 -29.33 13.54 11.03
CA GLU A 237 -28.64 12.87 12.13
C GLU A 237 -28.61 11.36 11.87
N TYR A 238 -27.43 10.77 11.96
CA TYR A 238 -27.29 9.34 11.90
C TYR A 238 -27.92 8.72 13.16
N PRO A 239 -28.90 7.80 13.02
CA PRO A 239 -29.66 7.31 14.16
C PRO A 239 -28.76 6.65 15.22
N LEU A 240 -28.99 6.98 16.50
CA LEU A 240 -28.22 6.45 17.62
C LEU A 240 -28.21 4.91 17.68
N ALA A 241 -29.31 4.27 17.30
CA ALA A 241 -29.40 2.81 17.23
C ALA A 241 -28.42 2.22 16.21
N ASN A 242 -28.26 2.88 15.04
CA ASN A 242 -27.31 2.47 14.01
C ASN A 242 -25.87 2.71 14.46
N ILE A 243 -25.58 3.88 15.04
CA ILE A 243 -24.26 4.19 15.63
C ILE A 243 -23.85 3.11 16.64
N THR A 244 -24.77 2.73 17.52
CA THR A 244 -24.54 1.71 18.55
C THR A 244 -24.35 0.32 17.95
N SER A 245 -25.10 -0.02 16.91
CA SER A 245 -24.96 -1.28 16.17
C SER A 245 -23.60 -1.36 15.47
N ASP A 246 -23.20 -0.29 14.80
CA ASP A 246 -21.90 -0.17 14.12
C ASP A 246 -20.76 -0.34 15.11
N LEU A 247 -20.80 0.38 16.24
CA LEU A 247 -19.80 0.26 17.30
C LEU A 247 -19.72 -1.14 17.91
N SER A 248 -20.87 -1.78 18.13
CA SER A 248 -20.92 -3.16 18.64
C SER A 248 -20.30 -4.14 17.63
N SER A 249 -20.59 -3.98 16.34
CA SER A 249 -20.03 -4.82 15.26
C SER A 249 -18.53 -4.62 15.09
N LEU A 250 -18.06 -3.36 15.10
CA LEU A 250 -16.66 -3.00 15.00
C LEU A 250 -15.86 -3.58 16.17
N CYS A 251 -16.32 -3.34 17.40
CA CYS A 251 -15.62 -3.77 18.60
C CYS A 251 -15.75 -5.27 18.90
N ALA A 252 -16.76 -5.95 18.37
CA ALA A 252 -16.79 -7.41 18.35
C ALA A 252 -15.75 -8.01 17.39
N SER A 253 -15.49 -7.34 16.26
CA SER A 253 -14.54 -7.78 15.25
C SER A 253 -13.09 -7.50 15.67
N MET A 254 -12.82 -6.31 16.25
CA MET A 254 -11.49 -5.88 16.66
C MET A 254 -11.52 -5.15 18.01
N ALA A 255 -11.76 -5.91 19.08
CA ALA A 255 -11.83 -5.38 20.44
C ALA A 255 -10.57 -4.64 20.92
N TYR A 256 -9.43 -4.86 20.27
CA TYR A 256 -8.13 -4.29 20.65
C TYR A 256 -7.88 -2.85 20.17
N MET A 257 -8.79 -2.29 19.35
CA MET A 257 -8.66 -0.93 18.87
C MET A 257 -8.73 0.06 20.04
N PRO A 258 -7.89 1.11 20.09
CA PRO A 258 -7.95 2.13 21.13
C PRO A 258 -9.35 2.71 21.36
N GLY A 259 -10.09 3.01 20.28
CA GLY A 259 -11.47 3.48 20.37
C GLY A 259 -12.44 2.45 20.98
N CYS A 260 -12.23 1.16 20.72
CA CYS A 260 -13.02 0.08 21.32
C CYS A 260 -12.71 -0.13 22.80
N THR A 261 -11.46 0.06 23.22
CA THR A 261 -11.09 0.07 24.64
C THR A 261 -11.83 1.20 25.38
N ILE A 262 -11.88 2.40 24.80
CA ILE A 262 -12.61 3.54 25.37
C ILE A 262 -14.11 3.26 25.41
N TRP A 263 -14.68 2.73 24.31
CA TRP A 263 -16.08 2.30 24.29
C TRP A 263 -16.40 1.32 25.43
N ALA A 264 -15.57 0.30 25.63
CA ALA A 264 -15.74 -0.65 26.73
C ALA A 264 -15.65 0.02 28.11
N ALA A 265 -14.74 0.98 28.30
CA ALA A 265 -14.61 1.74 29.54
C ALA A 265 -15.85 2.63 29.81
N CYS A 266 -16.43 3.22 28.77
CA CYS A 266 -17.68 3.98 28.87
C CYS A 266 -18.86 3.10 29.30
N GLN A 267 -18.96 1.87 28.76
CA GLN A 267 -20.01 0.93 29.13
C GLN A 267 -19.85 0.38 30.55
N ALA A 268 -18.61 0.30 31.07
CA ALA A 268 -18.34 -0.19 32.42
C ALA A 268 -18.78 0.80 33.51
N GLY A 269 -18.96 2.08 33.17
CA GLY A 269 -19.35 3.14 34.10
C GLY A 269 -18.24 3.50 35.11
N GLY A 270 -17.68 4.71 35.01
CA GLY A 270 -17.07 5.36 36.18
C GLY A 270 -15.69 5.98 36.06
N ASN A 271 -14.98 5.92 34.94
CA ASN A 271 -13.69 6.64 34.82
C ASN A 271 -13.41 7.25 33.43
N VAL A 272 -14.31 7.02 32.47
CA VAL A 272 -14.36 7.77 31.21
C VAL A 272 -15.77 8.34 31.09
N THR A 273 -15.88 9.64 30.87
CA THR A 273 -17.16 10.37 30.90
C THR A 273 -17.21 11.49 29.86
N GLY A 274 -18.42 12.02 29.62
CA GLY A 274 -18.65 13.19 28.77
C GLY A 274 -18.47 12.90 27.28
N ASP A 275 -17.87 13.83 26.55
CA ASP A 275 -17.69 13.80 25.09
C ASP A 275 -16.86 12.60 24.62
N PHE A 276 -15.95 12.07 25.43
CA PHE A 276 -15.24 10.81 25.13
C PHE A 276 -16.17 9.60 25.02
N CYS A 277 -17.33 9.64 25.70
CA CYS A 277 -18.30 8.55 25.71
C CYS A 277 -19.50 8.79 24.78
N ARG A 278 -19.48 9.85 23.96
CA ARG A 278 -20.55 10.05 22.97
C ARG A 278 -20.41 9.01 21.86
N PRO A 279 -21.49 8.27 21.53
CA PRO A 279 -21.40 7.20 20.53
C PRO A 279 -20.90 7.67 19.16
N MET A 280 -21.31 8.85 18.70
CA MET A 280 -20.82 9.39 17.43
C MET A 280 -19.32 9.75 17.47
N THR A 281 -18.83 10.31 18.59
CA THR A 281 -17.40 10.59 18.81
C THR A 281 -16.57 9.30 18.77
N LEU A 282 -17.06 8.23 19.41
CA LEU A 282 -16.39 6.92 19.40
C LEU A 282 -16.40 6.28 18.02
N LEU A 283 -17.54 6.35 17.30
CA LEU A 283 -17.63 5.84 15.92
C LEU A 283 -16.66 6.60 15.01
N SER A 284 -16.66 7.93 15.10
CA SER A 284 -15.74 8.81 14.38
C SER A 284 -14.29 8.43 14.63
N THR A 285 -13.93 8.22 15.89
CA THR A 285 -12.57 7.85 16.29
C THR A 285 -12.13 6.51 15.69
N ILE A 286 -12.97 5.48 15.77
CA ILE A 286 -12.67 4.14 15.23
C ILE A 286 -12.61 4.18 13.69
N CYS A 287 -13.53 4.90 13.06
CA CYS A 287 -13.63 4.91 11.60
C CYS A 287 -12.63 5.85 10.92
N ILE A 288 -12.05 6.82 11.63
CA ILE A 288 -10.87 7.55 11.14
C ILE A 288 -9.62 6.67 11.18
N ASP A 289 -9.49 5.79 12.18
CA ASP A 289 -8.39 4.83 12.29
C ASP A 289 -8.48 3.73 11.21
N MET A 290 -9.66 3.12 11.04
CA MET A 290 -9.90 2.06 10.04
C MET A 290 -11.18 2.30 9.22
N PRO A 291 -11.13 3.20 8.21
CA PRO A 291 -12.32 3.57 7.43
C PRO A 291 -12.93 2.43 6.62
N SER A 292 -12.13 1.46 6.18
CA SER A 292 -12.57 0.36 5.32
C SER A 292 -13.34 -0.74 6.05
N MET A 293 -13.54 -0.63 7.37
CA MET A 293 -14.33 -1.60 8.11
C MET A 293 -15.81 -1.56 7.75
N SER A 294 -16.46 -2.73 7.74
CA SER A 294 -17.89 -2.84 7.42
C SER A 294 -18.78 -1.96 8.29
N GLY A 295 -18.50 -1.85 9.60
CA GLY A 295 -19.23 -0.97 10.51
C GLY A 295 -18.90 0.52 10.34
N CYS A 296 -17.92 0.88 9.52
CA CYS A 296 -17.55 2.26 9.22
C CYS A 296 -18.13 2.79 7.92
N LYS A 297 -18.72 1.93 7.08
CA LYS A 297 -19.24 2.32 5.75
C LYS A 297 -20.21 3.50 5.82
N SER A 298 -21.20 3.44 6.72
CA SER A 298 -22.16 4.53 6.87
C SER A 298 -21.54 5.80 7.42
N TYR A 299 -20.62 5.70 8.40
CA TYR A 299 -19.89 6.86 8.91
C TYR A 299 -19.05 7.54 7.82
N VAL A 300 -18.26 6.77 7.07
CA VAL A 300 -17.38 7.29 6.01
C VAL A 300 -18.19 7.96 4.89
N ALA A 301 -19.33 7.37 4.51
CA ALA A 301 -20.23 7.97 3.53
C ALA A 301 -20.85 9.29 4.05
N LEU A 302 -21.26 9.33 5.32
CA LEU A 302 -21.90 10.49 5.93
C LEU A 302 -20.93 11.61 6.31
N CYS A 303 -19.71 11.29 6.73
CA CYS A 303 -18.77 12.21 7.37
C CYS A 303 -17.51 12.46 6.55
N LYS A 304 -17.60 12.43 5.21
CA LYS A 304 -16.53 12.90 4.32
C LYS A 304 -16.24 14.39 4.52
N ASN A 305 -15.04 14.85 4.15
CA ASN A 305 -14.64 16.26 4.31
C ASN A 305 -15.59 17.28 3.66
N THR A 306 -16.30 16.89 2.60
CA THR A 306 -17.30 17.73 1.90
C THR A 306 -18.71 17.59 2.44
N SER A 307 -18.92 16.83 3.51
CA SER A 307 -20.24 16.59 4.08
C SER A 307 -20.87 17.87 4.64
N ALA A 308 -22.15 18.04 4.35
CA ALA A 308 -23.02 19.05 4.91
C ALA A 308 -23.57 18.63 6.28
N VAL A 309 -23.52 17.33 6.63
CA VAL A 309 -24.09 16.75 7.86
C VAL A 309 -23.44 17.37 9.10
N GLN A 310 -24.21 18.15 9.87
CA GLN A 310 -23.70 18.89 11.02
C GLN A 310 -23.20 17.97 12.14
N GLN A 311 -23.88 16.82 12.33
CA GLN A 311 -23.52 15.82 13.35
C GLN A 311 -22.05 15.38 13.24
N CYS A 312 -21.49 15.25 12.02
CA CYS A 312 -20.10 14.86 11.80
C CYS A 312 -19.08 15.89 12.33
N ARG A 313 -19.46 17.18 12.34
CA ARG A 313 -18.60 18.27 12.86
C ARG A 313 -18.79 18.49 14.36
N SER A 314 -19.99 18.21 14.86
CA SER A 314 -20.33 18.33 16.28
C SER A 314 -19.72 17.22 17.13
N PHE A 315 -19.38 16.07 16.53
CA PHE A 315 -18.79 14.91 17.22
C PHE A 315 -17.47 14.48 16.54
N PRO A 316 -16.43 15.31 16.63
CA PRO A 316 -15.11 14.97 16.08
C PRO A 316 -14.51 13.75 16.79
N ALA A 317 -13.51 13.12 16.18
CA ALA A 317 -12.76 12.05 16.83
C ALA A 317 -11.95 12.54 18.04
N ILE A 318 -11.66 11.62 18.95
CA ILE A 318 -10.89 11.90 20.17
C ILE A 318 -9.49 12.42 19.79
N PRO A 319 -9.12 13.64 20.18
CA PRO A 319 -7.87 14.26 19.75
C PRO A 319 -6.65 13.50 20.24
N GLY A 320 -5.73 13.25 19.33
CA GLY A 320 -4.44 12.63 19.64
C GLY A 320 -4.52 11.16 20.06
N LEU A 321 -5.70 10.53 20.09
CA LEU A 321 -5.79 9.09 20.36
C LEU A 321 -4.95 8.33 19.32
N PRO A 322 -4.03 7.45 19.74
CA PRO A 322 -3.25 6.68 18.78
C PRO A 322 -4.14 5.83 17.89
N THR A 323 -3.76 5.73 16.63
CA THR A 323 -4.29 4.70 15.73
C THR A 323 -3.98 3.31 16.29
N THR A 324 -4.73 2.29 15.86
CA THR A 324 -4.47 0.91 16.27
C THR A 324 -3.06 0.47 15.88
N SER A 325 -2.56 0.92 14.74
CA SER A 325 -1.19 0.66 14.29
C SER A 325 -0.14 1.36 15.17
N GLN A 326 -0.36 2.62 15.54
CA GLN A 326 0.52 3.37 16.44
C GLN A 326 0.54 2.75 17.84
N ALA A 327 -0.62 2.40 18.39
CA ALA A 327 -0.74 1.76 19.70
C ALA A 327 -0.06 0.39 19.72
N LYS A 328 -0.25 -0.41 18.65
CA LYS A 328 0.45 -1.69 18.47
C LYS A 328 1.96 -1.50 18.44
N LEU A 329 2.45 -0.56 17.64
CA LEU A 329 3.88 -0.28 17.53
C LEU A 329 4.47 0.18 18.88
N ALA A 330 3.79 1.10 19.56
CA ALA A 330 4.21 1.61 20.86
C ALA A 330 4.30 0.50 21.90
N VAL A 331 3.30 -0.38 21.99
CA VAL A 331 3.30 -1.48 22.98
C VAL A 331 4.28 -2.58 22.58
N VAL A 332 4.15 -3.15 21.39
CA VAL A 332 4.91 -4.34 20.99
C VAL A 332 6.38 -4.01 20.77
N SER A 333 6.66 -3.00 19.95
CA SER A 333 8.04 -2.64 19.58
C SER A 333 8.67 -1.69 20.59
N GLY A 334 7.90 -0.74 21.12
CA GLY A 334 8.40 0.24 22.07
C GLY A 334 8.58 -0.33 23.48
N LEU A 335 7.52 -0.89 24.07
CA LEU A 335 7.51 -1.28 25.48
C LEU A 335 7.93 -2.74 25.72
N CYS A 336 7.42 -3.66 24.90
CA CYS A 336 7.62 -5.10 25.11
C CYS A 336 8.94 -5.63 24.53
N THR A 337 9.53 -4.90 23.60
CA THR A 337 10.84 -5.25 23.01
C THR A 337 11.98 -4.37 23.56
N ALA A 338 11.67 -3.35 24.38
CA ALA A 338 12.69 -2.54 25.03
C ALA A 338 13.66 -3.38 25.87
N ASN A 339 14.93 -2.96 25.86
CA ASN A 339 16.00 -3.65 26.55
C ASN A 339 15.70 -3.71 28.07
N ARG A 340 15.44 -4.92 28.57
CA ARG A 340 15.06 -5.18 29.97
C ARG A 340 16.07 -4.64 30.98
N THR A 341 17.30 -4.38 30.57
CA THR A 341 18.38 -3.87 31.43
C THR A 341 18.19 -2.43 31.89
N ALA A 342 17.36 -1.64 31.20
CA ALA A 342 17.10 -0.24 31.56
C ALA A 342 15.88 -0.05 32.50
N MET A 343 15.15 -1.12 32.81
CA MET A 343 13.93 -1.06 33.63
C MET A 343 14.22 -1.33 35.11
N THR A 344 13.56 -0.59 36.00
CA THR A 344 13.58 -0.91 37.44
C THR A 344 12.87 -2.25 37.67
N PRO A 345 13.15 -2.99 38.76
CA PRO A 345 12.50 -4.29 39.02
C PRO A 345 10.96 -4.21 39.08
N VAL A 346 10.42 -3.09 39.58
CA VAL A 346 8.97 -2.83 39.61
C VAL A 346 8.43 -2.69 38.19
N LEU A 347 9.11 -1.91 37.34
CA LEU A 347 8.73 -1.72 35.95
C LEU A 347 8.87 -3.00 35.14
N LEU A 348 9.88 -3.82 35.42
CA LEU A 348 10.12 -5.11 34.78
C LEU A 348 8.99 -6.11 35.07
N ASN A 349 8.50 -6.18 36.32
CA ASN A 349 7.38 -7.04 36.67
C ASN A 349 6.08 -6.57 36.00
N LEU A 350 5.83 -5.26 36.01
CA LEU A 350 4.65 -4.67 35.35
C LEU A 350 4.68 -4.94 33.84
N THR A 351 5.78 -4.63 33.17
CA THR A 351 5.95 -4.84 31.72
C THR A 351 5.89 -6.31 31.36
N THR A 352 6.51 -7.21 32.14
CA THR A 352 6.44 -8.65 31.87
C THR A 352 5.01 -9.19 31.92
N SER A 353 4.22 -8.77 32.91
CA SER A 353 2.82 -9.19 33.03
C SER A 353 1.94 -8.68 31.87
N MET A 354 2.11 -7.40 31.50
CA MET A 354 1.32 -6.77 30.45
C MET A 354 1.74 -7.23 29.05
N CYS A 355 3.04 -7.41 28.81
CA CYS A 355 3.56 -7.96 27.57
C CYS A 355 3.30 -9.46 27.42
N ALA A 356 3.12 -10.21 28.51
CA ALA A 356 2.64 -11.59 28.41
C ALA A 356 1.21 -11.67 27.85
N ALA A 357 0.36 -10.69 28.18
CA ALA A 357 -0.98 -10.54 27.61
C ALA A 357 -1.00 -9.92 26.19
N CYS A 358 0.17 -9.48 25.72
CA CYS A 358 0.39 -8.75 24.48
C CYS A 358 1.55 -9.38 23.70
N ASN A 359 1.29 -10.50 23.02
CA ASN A 359 2.33 -11.13 22.20
C ASN A 359 2.44 -10.39 20.84
N GLN A 360 3.50 -10.67 20.05
CA GLN A 360 3.72 -9.97 18.76
C GLN A 360 2.56 -10.13 17.75
N ILE A 361 1.68 -11.10 17.97
CA ILE A 361 0.58 -11.46 17.06
C ILE A 361 -0.75 -10.91 17.57
N TYR A 362 -0.97 -10.85 18.88
CA TYR A 362 -2.25 -10.53 19.48
C TYR A 362 -2.08 -9.81 20.84
N CYS A 363 -2.62 -8.59 20.91
CA CYS A 363 -2.99 -7.94 22.16
C CYS A 363 -4.51 -7.88 22.22
N ARG A 364 -5.07 -8.09 23.41
CA ARG A 364 -6.50 -7.88 23.64
C ARG A 364 -6.87 -6.40 23.68
N ASP A 365 -5.96 -5.56 24.14
CA ASP A 365 -6.12 -4.11 24.31
C ASP A 365 -4.73 -3.46 24.35
N TYR A 366 -4.45 -2.55 23.42
CA TYR A 366 -3.17 -1.83 23.39
C TYR A 366 -3.14 -0.60 24.31
N LEU A 367 -4.29 -0.02 24.65
CA LEU A 367 -4.37 1.26 25.35
C LEU A 367 -4.11 1.13 26.85
N THR A 368 -4.61 0.07 27.48
CA THR A 368 -4.35 -0.22 28.90
C THR A 368 -2.87 -0.46 29.21
N PRO A 369 -2.12 -1.31 28.49
CA PRO A 369 -0.69 -1.49 28.76
C PRO A 369 0.12 -0.24 28.43
N LEU A 370 -0.23 0.47 27.36
CA LEU A 370 0.40 1.74 26.99
C LEU A 370 0.27 2.78 28.12
N SER A 371 -0.95 3.02 28.61
CA SER A 371 -1.20 3.97 29.71
C SER A 371 -0.54 3.55 31.02
N SER A 372 -0.64 2.29 31.39
CA SER A 372 -0.10 1.77 32.64
C SER A 372 1.43 1.90 32.70
N ILE A 373 2.13 1.51 31.64
CA ILE A 373 3.59 1.56 31.61
C ILE A 373 4.09 3.01 31.49
N CYS A 374 3.48 3.81 30.62
CA CYS A 374 3.91 5.18 30.37
C CYS A 374 3.58 6.16 31.50
N SER A 375 2.59 5.86 32.33
CA SER A 375 2.34 6.61 33.57
C SER A 375 3.47 6.46 34.59
N VAL A 376 4.15 5.31 34.61
CA VAL A 376 5.26 5.03 35.53
C VAL A 376 6.61 5.45 34.95
N SER A 377 6.81 5.28 33.64
CA SER A 377 8.08 5.60 32.96
C SER A 377 7.84 6.33 31.64
N PRO A 378 7.61 7.66 31.67
CA PRO A 378 7.34 8.45 30.48
C PRO A 378 8.48 8.46 29.46
N GLY A 379 9.72 8.16 29.87
CA GLY A 379 10.89 8.16 28.98
C GLY A 379 11.04 6.92 28.08
N LEU A 380 10.15 5.92 28.18
CA LEU A 380 10.26 4.72 27.35
C LEU A 380 9.85 4.99 25.89
N ASN A 381 10.49 4.29 24.97
CA ASN A 381 10.10 4.30 23.56
C ASN A 381 8.64 3.86 23.41
N GLY A 382 7.84 4.66 22.69
CA GLY A 382 6.39 4.48 22.57
C GLY A 382 5.55 5.34 23.53
N CYS A 383 6.13 5.87 24.62
CA CYS A 383 5.40 6.72 25.56
C CYS A 383 5.15 8.15 25.08
N ASN A 384 5.88 8.62 24.06
CA ASN A 384 5.59 9.91 23.42
C ASN A 384 4.19 9.93 22.80
N THR A 385 3.77 8.81 22.19
CA THR A 385 2.43 8.67 21.62
C THR A 385 1.36 8.82 22.71
N TYR A 386 1.57 8.19 23.86
CA TYR A 386 0.69 8.31 25.03
C TYR A 386 0.67 9.76 25.59
N GLN A 387 1.83 10.39 25.74
CA GLN A 387 1.92 11.77 26.25
C GLN A 387 1.22 12.77 25.34
N ASN A 388 1.41 12.64 24.02
CA ASN A 388 0.75 13.50 23.04
C ASN A 388 -0.78 13.33 23.09
N TRP A 389 -1.25 12.09 23.20
CA TRP A 389 -2.68 11.81 23.37
C TRP A 389 -3.25 12.46 24.62
N CYS A 390 -2.60 12.25 25.77
CA CYS A 390 -3.08 12.79 27.03
C CYS A 390 -3.01 14.32 27.09
N SER A 391 -2.00 14.92 26.45
CA SER A 391 -1.91 16.38 26.33
C SER A 391 -3.04 16.94 25.46
N ALA A 392 -3.33 16.29 24.33
CA ALA A 392 -4.43 16.71 23.45
C ALA A 392 -5.82 16.50 24.07
N SER A 393 -5.96 15.48 24.92
CA SER A 393 -7.22 15.19 25.61
C SER A 393 -7.50 16.12 26.79
N ALA A 394 -6.46 16.72 27.39
CA ALA A 394 -6.60 17.64 28.51
C ALA A 394 -7.45 18.88 28.14
N ASP A 395 -7.35 19.35 26.89
CA ASP A 395 -8.15 20.47 26.39
C ASP A 395 -9.65 20.12 26.34
N TRP A 396 -9.99 18.85 26.04
CA TRP A 396 -11.36 18.38 26.09
C TRP A 396 -11.88 18.24 27.52
N GLU A 397 -11.08 17.65 28.42
CA GLU A 397 -11.45 17.56 29.85
C GLU A 397 -11.72 18.93 30.46
N ALA A 398 -10.97 19.96 30.05
CA ALA A 398 -11.15 21.33 30.51
C ALA A 398 -12.42 22.02 29.96
N ALA A 399 -12.92 21.61 28.80
CA ALA A 399 -13.99 22.33 28.10
C ALA A 399 -15.40 22.00 28.61
N ASP A 400 -15.67 20.75 28.97
CA ASP A 400 -17.04 20.25 29.21
C ASP A 400 -17.18 19.36 30.46
N GLY A 401 -16.11 19.19 31.24
CA GLY A 401 -16.09 18.32 32.41
C GLY A 401 -16.03 16.82 32.08
N SER A 402 -15.73 16.48 30.83
CA SER A 402 -15.36 15.13 30.43
C SER A 402 -14.14 14.62 31.18
N SER A 403 -13.99 13.30 31.27
CA SER A 403 -12.77 12.70 31.80
C SER A 403 -12.34 11.50 30.97
N ILE A 404 -11.04 11.39 30.73
CA ILE A 404 -10.33 10.22 30.21
C ILE A 404 -9.24 9.75 31.19
N SER A 405 -9.33 10.22 32.45
CA SER A 405 -8.35 10.03 33.51
C SER A 405 -8.05 8.56 33.84
N LEU A 406 -8.94 7.63 33.48
CA LEU A 406 -8.65 6.19 33.51
C LEU A 406 -7.34 5.85 32.79
N PHE A 407 -7.16 6.45 31.61
CA PHE A 407 -6.00 6.21 30.76
C PHE A 407 -4.97 7.32 30.95
N CYS A 408 -5.39 8.58 31.03
CA CYS A 408 -4.51 9.73 31.18
C CYS A 408 -4.45 10.18 32.64
N LYS A 409 -3.74 9.44 33.48
CA LYS A 409 -3.45 9.91 34.83
C LYS A 409 -2.60 11.17 34.73
N GLN A 410 -3.08 12.28 35.31
CA GLN A 410 -2.37 13.56 35.30
C GLN A 410 -0.92 13.36 35.74
N GLN A 411 0.00 13.45 34.77
CA GLN A 411 1.39 13.72 35.10
C GLN A 411 1.42 15.18 35.50
N THR A 412 1.74 15.47 36.76
CA THR A 412 2.07 16.85 37.17
C THR A 412 3.11 17.38 36.19
N PRO A 413 2.80 18.42 35.38
CA PRO A 413 3.74 18.89 34.38
C PRO A 413 5.06 19.28 35.05
N PRO A 414 6.23 18.91 34.49
CA PRO A 414 7.47 19.54 34.93
C PRO A 414 7.35 21.06 34.71
N PRO A 415 7.87 21.89 35.64
CA PRO A 415 7.73 23.34 35.57
C PRO A 415 8.27 23.86 34.24
N SER A 416 7.36 24.37 33.41
CA SER A 416 7.69 24.89 32.09
C SER A 416 8.36 26.25 32.23
N THR A 417 9.62 26.33 31.82
CA THR A 417 10.33 27.60 31.66
C THR A 417 9.71 28.39 30.51
N THR A 418 9.24 29.60 30.82
CA THR A 418 8.70 30.59 29.89
C THR A 418 9.68 30.94 28.77
N SER A 419 9.44 30.43 27.58
CA SER A 419 9.89 30.99 26.31
C SER A 419 8.70 31.05 25.35
N THR A 420 8.67 32.08 24.50
CA THR A 420 7.58 32.45 23.60
C THR A 420 7.10 31.25 22.75
N PRO A 421 5.78 31.04 22.55
CA PRO A 421 5.28 29.81 21.95
C PRO A 421 5.78 29.68 20.51
N PRO A 422 6.39 28.54 20.11
CA PRO A 422 6.64 28.25 18.71
C PRO A 422 5.29 28.20 17.95
N PRO A 423 5.27 28.53 16.65
CA PRO A 423 4.05 28.46 15.83
C PRO A 423 3.42 27.07 15.95
N SER A 424 2.08 27.03 16.01
CA SER A 424 1.32 25.78 16.16
C SER A 424 1.76 24.75 15.11
N SER A 425 2.33 23.64 15.57
CA SER A 425 2.97 22.59 14.76
C SER A 425 2.13 22.06 13.60
N MET A 426 0.80 22.08 13.73
CA MET A 426 -0.11 21.64 12.65
C MET A 426 -0.06 22.55 11.41
N SER A 427 0.12 23.86 11.58
CA SER A 427 0.05 24.82 10.47
C SER A 427 1.14 24.60 9.41
N CYS A 428 2.35 24.24 9.84
CA CYS A 428 3.48 23.99 8.92
C CYS A 428 3.40 22.63 8.22
N VAL A 429 2.77 21.63 8.85
CA VAL A 429 2.53 20.33 8.21
C VAL A 429 1.47 20.44 7.13
N THR A 430 0.42 21.24 7.35
CA THR A 430 -0.64 21.47 6.36
C THR A 430 -0.23 22.46 5.26
N ASP A 431 0.47 23.54 5.63
CA ASP A 431 1.02 24.51 4.67
C ASP A 431 2.44 24.91 5.02
N SER A 432 3.38 24.17 4.45
CA SER A 432 4.81 24.39 4.64
C SER A 432 5.37 25.61 3.90
N SER A 433 4.57 26.30 3.09
CA SER A 433 5.01 27.50 2.35
C SER A 433 5.02 28.78 3.19
N LEU A 434 4.43 28.72 4.40
CA LEU A 434 4.33 29.87 5.28
C LEU A 434 5.72 30.30 5.79
N PRO A 435 6.05 31.61 5.80
CA PRO A 435 7.37 32.09 6.21
C PRO A 435 7.79 31.66 7.62
N GLN A 436 6.84 31.55 8.55
CA GLN A 436 7.10 31.09 9.92
C GLN A 436 7.56 29.63 10.01
N CYS A 437 7.42 28.83 8.95
CA CYS A 437 7.83 27.44 8.93
C CYS A 437 9.33 27.26 8.63
N THR A 438 10.08 28.35 8.42
CA THR A 438 11.51 28.28 8.12
C THR A 438 12.31 27.52 9.18
N SER A 439 12.00 27.74 10.45
CA SER A 439 12.62 27.08 11.60
C SER A 439 11.84 25.89 12.12
N TYR A 440 10.76 25.47 11.45
CA TYR A 440 10.00 24.31 11.87
C TYR A 440 10.84 23.05 11.62
N GLU A 441 10.88 22.16 12.60
CA GLU A 441 11.46 20.83 12.46
C GLU A 441 10.37 19.80 12.65
N TYR A 442 10.25 18.87 11.71
CA TYR A 442 9.37 17.73 11.86
C TYR A 442 9.88 16.87 13.01
N PRO A 443 9.05 16.61 14.05
CA PRO A 443 9.51 15.91 15.23
C PRO A 443 10.11 14.54 14.90
N LEU A 444 11.27 14.23 15.49
CA LEU A 444 11.97 12.96 15.27
C LEU A 444 11.10 11.73 15.58
N ALA A 445 10.24 11.84 16.60
CA ALA A 445 9.28 10.78 16.94
C ALA A 445 8.29 10.51 15.79
N ASN A 446 7.80 11.57 15.12
CA ASN A 446 6.91 11.44 13.97
C ASN A 446 7.65 10.84 12.78
N ILE A 447 8.86 11.31 12.48
CA ILE A 447 9.71 10.73 11.42
C ILE A 447 9.93 9.23 11.63
N THR A 448 10.25 8.83 12.87
CA THR A 448 10.52 7.42 13.21
C THR A 448 9.25 6.57 13.14
N SER A 449 8.10 7.14 13.55
CA SER A 449 6.79 6.50 13.42
C SER A 449 6.41 6.29 11.96
N ASP A 450 6.60 7.31 11.12
CA ASP A 450 6.33 7.26 9.68
C ASP A 450 7.22 6.20 9.01
N LEU A 451 8.52 6.19 9.30
CA LEU A 451 9.46 5.17 8.81
C LEU A 451 9.08 3.76 9.25
N SER A 452 8.70 3.58 10.51
CA SER A 452 8.27 2.28 11.03
C SER A 452 6.99 1.79 10.35
N SER A 453 6.02 2.68 10.13
CA SER A 453 4.77 2.37 9.43
C SER A 453 5.01 2.01 7.96
N LEU A 454 5.82 2.80 7.25
CA LEU A 454 6.19 2.57 5.85
C LEU A 454 6.91 1.23 5.69
N CYS A 455 7.94 0.99 6.49
CA CYS A 455 8.76 -0.21 6.37
C CYS A 455 8.12 -1.48 6.95
N ALA A 456 7.12 -1.35 7.83
CA ALA A 456 6.25 -2.47 8.18
C ALA A 456 5.32 -2.86 7.03
N SER A 457 4.83 -1.88 6.27
CA SER A 457 3.91 -2.10 5.14
C SER A 457 4.64 -2.66 3.92
N MET A 458 5.82 -2.13 3.60
CA MET A 458 6.63 -2.53 2.44
C MET A 458 8.12 -2.62 2.79
N ALA A 459 8.48 -3.67 3.53
CA ALA A 459 9.86 -3.90 3.96
C ALA A 459 10.88 -4.01 2.81
N TYR A 460 10.44 -4.30 1.59
CA TYR A 460 11.29 -4.54 0.42
C TYR A 460 11.78 -3.28 -0.30
N MET A 461 11.32 -2.09 0.11
CA MET A 461 11.75 -0.83 -0.49
C MET A 461 13.25 -0.60 -0.23
N PRO A 462 14.04 -0.15 -1.22
CA PRO A 462 15.47 0.15 -1.02
C PRO A 462 15.74 1.06 0.17
N GLY A 463 14.92 2.10 0.40
CA GLY A 463 15.03 2.96 1.57
C GLY A 463 14.77 2.24 2.91
N CYS A 464 13.84 1.28 2.94
CA CYS A 464 13.57 0.46 4.11
C CYS A 464 14.68 -0.56 4.40
N THR A 465 15.32 -1.09 3.36
CA THR A 465 16.52 -1.91 3.50
C THR A 465 17.65 -1.13 4.17
N ILE A 466 17.89 0.12 3.75
CA ILE A 466 18.91 0.98 4.35
C ILE A 466 18.52 1.33 5.79
N TRP A 467 17.26 1.66 6.06
CA TRP A 467 16.76 1.86 7.43
C TRP A 467 17.02 0.66 8.33
N ALA A 468 16.71 -0.56 7.87
CA ALA A 468 16.98 -1.78 8.61
C ALA A 468 18.48 -1.99 8.88
N ALA A 469 19.35 -1.69 7.90
CA ALA A 469 20.80 -1.77 8.04
C ALA A 469 21.34 -0.76 9.07
N CYS A 470 20.77 0.45 9.11
CA CYS A 470 21.10 1.46 10.12
C CYS A 470 20.71 1.01 11.54
N GLN A 471 19.51 0.42 11.70
CA GLN A 471 19.04 -0.09 13.00
C GLN A 471 19.86 -1.28 13.50
N ALA A 472 20.43 -2.08 12.60
CA ALA A 472 21.31 -3.19 12.96
C ALA A 472 22.68 -2.75 13.52
N GLY A 473 22.98 -1.44 13.57
CA GLY A 473 24.25 -0.92 14.10
C GLY A 473 25.47 -1.31 13.26
N GLY A 474 25.27 -1.54 11.96
CA GLY A 474 26.26 -2.11 11.05
C GLY A 474 26.94 -1.10 10.11
N ASN A 475 27.34 -1.62 8.94
CA ASN A 475 28.16 -0.98 7.91
C ASN A 475 27.48 0.16 7.11
N VAL A 476 26.30 0.63 7.53
CA VAL A 476 25.70 1.85 6.99
C VAL A 476 25.70 2.88 8.10
N THR A 477 26.30 4.04 7.87
CA THR A 477 26.53 5.05 8.92
C THR A 477 26.38 6.48 8.39
N GLY A 478 26.29 7.42 9.32
CA GLY A 478 26.28 8.86 9.04
C GLY A 478 24.96 9.34 8.43
N ASP A 479 25.05 10.19 7.41
CA ASP A 479 23.91 10.88 6.80
C ASP A 479 22.94 9.92 6.10
N PHE A 480 23.40 8.75 5.64
CA PHE A 480 22.52 7.67 5.15
C PHE A 480 21.56 7.15 6.22
N CYS A 481 21.93 7.27 7.50
CA CYS A 481 21.14 6.81 8.64
C CYS A 481 20.35 7.91 9.34
N ARG A 482 20.35 9.14 8.80
CA ARG A 482 19.51 10.19 9.36
C ARG A 482 18.04 9.89 9.07
N PRO A 483 17.16 9.89 10.09
CA PRO A 483 15.76 9.53 9.89
C PRO A 483 15.05 10.38 8.83
N MET A 484 15.31 11.69 8.79
CA MET A 484 14.70 12.55 7.76
C MET A 484 15.20 12.23 6.33
N THR A 485 16.48 11.89 6.18
CA THR A 485 17.07 11.43 4.89
C THR A 485 16.43 10.12 4.44
N LEU A 486 16.17 9.20 5.36
CA LEU A 486 15.52 7.92 5.01
C LEU A 486 14.04 8.11 4.68
N LEU A 487 13.34 8.97 5.43
CA LEU A 487 11.94 9.28 5.15
C LEU A 487 11.79 9.96 3.79
N SER A 488 12.65 10.94 3.49
CA SER A 488 12.65 11.61 2.18
C SER A 488 12.92 10.64 1.04
N THR A 489 13.87 9.73 1.23
CA THR A 489 14.20 8.69 0.25
C THR A 489 13.02 7.79 -0.07
N ILE A 490 12.34 7.27 0.95
CA ILE A 490 11.17 6.39 0.77
C ILE A 490 9.99 7.15 0.14
N CYS A 491 9.75 8.38 0.58
CA CYS A 491 8.60 9.15 0.13
C CYS A 491 8.76 9.80 -1.24
N ILE A 492 9.99 9.98 -1.73
CA ILE A 492 10.22 10.34 -3.14
C ILE A 492 9.94 9.15 -4.05
N ASP A 493 10.26 7.92 -3.61
CA ASP A 493 9.98 6.69 -4.36
C ASP A 493 8.47 6.39 -4.41
N MET A 494 7.77 6.49 -3.28
CA MET A 494 6.32 6.25 -3.19
C MET A 494 5.58 7.35 -2.41
N PRO A 495 5.30 8.51 -3.03
CA PRO A 495 4.70 9.66 -2.35
C PRO A 495 3.26 9.42 -1.88
N SER A 496 2.56 8.47 -2.49
CA SER A 496 1.15 8.16 -2.21
C SER A 496 0.92 7.43 -0.88
N MET A 497 1.99 6.95 -0.25
CA MET A 497 1.89 6.13 0.95
C MET A 497 1.37 6.91 2.15
N SER A 498 0.58 6.26 3.01
CA SER A 498 -0.02 6.89 4.19
C SER A 498 1.03 7.53 5.11
N GLY A 499 2.15 6.84 5.36
CA GLY A 499 3.29 7.37 6.13
C GLY A 499 4.08 8.48 5.42
N CYS A 500 3.80 8.76 4.15
CA CYS A 500 4.43 9.84 3.38
C CYS A 500 3.59 11.11 3.29
N LYS A 501 2.31 11.08 3.68
CA LYS A 501 1.40 12.23 3.56
C LYS A 501 1.95 13.49 4.23
N SER A 502 2.41 13.35 5.48
CA SER A 502 3.01 14.46 6.23
C SER A 502 4.29 14.97 5.57
N TYR A 503 5.19 14.08 5.16
CA TYR A 503 6.44 14.45 4.48
C TYR A 503 6.17 15.17 3.16
N VAL A 504 5.28 14.66 2.32
CA VAL A 504 4.96 15.25 1.00
C VAL A 504 4.33 16.63 1.15
N ALA A 505 3.44 16.81 2.13
CA ALA A 505 2.88 18.14 2.44
C ALA A 505 3.95 19.09 2.99
N LEU A 506 4.82 18.60 3.87
CA LEU A 506 5.86 19.39 4.54
C LEU A 506 7.01 19.78 3.60
N CYS A 507 7.40 18.89 2.68
CA CYS A 507 8.60 19.01 1.85
C CYS A 507 8.30 19.18 0.36
N LYS A 508 7.15 19.79 0.02
CA LYS A 508 6.86 20.26 -1.35
C LYS A 508 7.93 21.25 -1.82
N ASN A 509 8.07 21.41 -3.14
CA ASN A 509 9.08 22.32 -3.73
C ASN A 509 8.96 23.79 -3.26
N THR A 510 7.78 24.21 -2.81
CA THR A 510 7.53 25.56 -2.27
C THR A 510 7.69 25.67 -0.75
N SER A 511 8.17 24.62 -0.08
CA SER A 511 8.34 24.60 1.36
C SER A 511 9.42 25.58 1.84
N ALA A 512 9.08 26.32 2.90
CA ALA A 512 9.99 27.15 3.66
C ALA A 512 10.82 26.34 4.68
N VAL A 513 10.38 25.12 5.01
CA VAL A 513 10.97 24.25 6.04
C VAL A 513 12.41 23.88 5.69
N GLN A 514 13.39 24.40 6.44
CA GLN A 514 14.80 24.17 6.16
C GLN A 514 15.21 22.71 6.29
N GLN A 515 14.60 21.98 7.23
CA GLN A 515 14.85 20.56 7.45
C GLN A 515 14.69 19.72 6.16
N CYS A 516 13.74 20.05 5.29
CA CYS A 516 13.52 19.36 4.01
C CYS A 516 14.69 19.53 3.03
N ARG A 517 15.42 20.65 3.10
CA ARG A 517 16.59 20.94 2.25
C ARG A 517 17.88 20.41 2.87
N SER A 518 17.96 20.40 4.20
CA SER A 518 19.12 19.89 4.93
C SER A 518 19.25 18.37 4.89
N PHE A 519 18.14 17.64 4.69
CA PHE A 519 18.11 16.18 4.66
C PHE A 519 17.46 15.65 3.36
N PRO A 520 18.11 15.88 2.20
CA PRO A 520 17.61 15.40 0.92
C PRO A 520 17.61 13.86 0.86
N ALA A 521 16.89 13.30 -0.11
CA ALA A 521 16.92 11.86 -0.36
C ALA A 521 18.31 11.37 -0.81
N ILE A 522 18.58 10.07 -0.58
CA ILE A 522 19.82 9.41 -0.96
C ILE A 522 20.00 9.49 -2.50
N PRO A 523 21.03 10.18 -3.01
CA PRO A 523 21.16 10.46 -4.43
C PRO A 523 21.35 9.18 -5.24
N GLY A 524 20.54 9.04 -6.28
CA GLY A 524 20.65 7.95 -7.23
C GLY A 524 20.20 6.59 -6.69
N LEU A 525 19.68 6.48 -5.46
CA LEU A 525 19.13 5.23 -4.96
C LEU A 525 18.06 4.72 -5.94
N PRO A 526 18.13 3.46 -6.42
CA PRO A 526 17.11 2.93 -7.32
C PRO A 526 15.73 3.01 -6.66
N THR A 527 14.72 3.39 -7.43
CA THR A 527 13.32 3.30 -6.99
C THR A 527 12.95 1.84 -6.71
N THR A 528 11.93 1.58 -5.90
CA THR A 528 11.45 0.21 -5.65
C THR A 528 11.09 -0.50 -6.95
N SER A 529 10.49 0.22 -7.90
CA SER A 529 10.18 -0.30 -9.24
C SER A 529 11.43 -0.63 -10.06
N GLN A 530 12.46 0.22 -10.04
CA GLN A 530 13.74 -0.04 -10.71
C GLN A 530 14.47 -1.22 -10.08
N ALA A 531 14.52 -1.31 -8.75
CA ALA A 531 15.13 -2.41 -8.04
C ALA A 531 14.39 -3.73 -8.31
N LYS A 532 13.05 -3.74 -8.27
CA LYS A 532 12.22 -4.89 -8.65
C LYS A 532 12.48 -5.32 -10.09
N LEU A 533 12.48 -4.38 -11.05
CA LEU A 533 12.72 -4.69 -12.45
C LEU A 533 14.13 -5.27 -12.68
N ALA A 534 15.15 -4.65 -12.08
CA ALA A 534 16.52 -5.10 -12.17
C ALA A 534 16.68 -6.51 -11.61
N VAL A 535 16.05 -6.80 -10.47
CA VAL A 535 16.14 -8.13 -9.85
C VAL A 535 15.31 -9.15 -10.60
N VAL A 536 14.02 -8.92 -10.77
CA VAL A 536 13.14 -9.98 -11.29
C VAL A 536 13.28 -10.15 -12.79
N SER A 537 13.27 -9.06 -13.56
CA SER A 537 13.40 -9.12 -15.02
C SER A 537 14.86 -9.23 -15.48
N GLY A 538 15.78 -8.60 -14.76
CA GLY A 538 17.21 -8.66 -15.07
C GLY A 538 17.87 -9.97 -14.66
N LEU A 539 17.48 -10.57 -13.52
CA LEU A 539 18.17 -11.74 -12.98
C LEU A 539 17.39 -13.03 -13.17
N CYS A 540 16.10 -13.02 -12.81
CA CYS A 540 15.34 -14.26 -12.74
C CYS A 540 14.82 -14.73 -14.10
N THR A 541 14.71 -13.80 -15.06
CA THR A 541 14.34 -14.11 -16.45
C THR A 541 15.50 -14.04 -17.44
N ALA A 542 16.71 -13.65 -17.02
CA ALA A 542 17.86 -13.63 -17.92
C ALA A 542 18.19 -15.04 -18.44
N ASN A 543 18.59 -15.10 -19.72
CA ASN A 543 18.92 -16.34 -20.40
C ASN A 543 20.09 -17.04 -19.69
N ARG A 544 19.78 -18.15 -18.97
CA ARG A 544 20.74 -18.92 -18.16
C ARG A 544 21.97 -19.40 -18.94
N THR A 545 21.90 -19.39 -20.27
CA THR A 545 22.97 -19.84 -21.16
C THR A 545 24.20 -18.93 -21.18
N ALA A 546 24.07 -17.65 -20.80
CA ALA A 546 25.19 -16.70 -20.77
C ALA A 546 25.89 -16.60 -19.39
N MET A 547 25.40 -17.29 -18.36
CA MET A 547 25.91 -17.19 -17.00
C MET A 547 26.98 -18.26 -16.70
N THR A 548 28.03 -17.89 -15.99
CA THR A 548 28.99 -18.88 -15.47
C THR A 548 28.31 -19.77 -14.42
N PRO A 549 28.77 -21.02 -14.20
CA PRO A 549 28.15 -21.92 -13.22
C PRO A 549 28.07 -21.35 -11.80
N VAL A 550 29.04 -20.52 -11.41
CA VAL A 550 29.05 -19.82 -10.12
C VAL A 550 27.92 -18.79 -10.06
N LEU A 551 27.75 -18.00 -11.12
CA LEU A 551 26.69 -17.02 -11.22
C LEU A 551 25.31 -17.70 -11.24
N LEU A 552 25.20 -18.84 -11.93
CA LEU A 552 23.96 -19.61 -12.03
C LEU A 552 23.48 -20.14 -10.67
N ASN A 553 24.39 -20.64 -9.83
CA ASN A 553 24.04 -21.10 -8.48
C ASN A 553 23.63 -19.94 -7.58
N LEU A 554 24.33 -18.80 -7.66
CA LEU A 554 24.01 -17.60 -6.88
C LEU A 554 22.63 -17.04 -7.29
N THR A 555 22.38 -16.89 -8.60
CA THR A 555 21.10 -16.37 -9.11
C THR A 555 19.95 -17.31 -8.83
N THR A 556 20.13 -18.64 -8.90
CA THR A 556 19.06 -19.60 -8.58
C THR A 556 18.62 -19.50 -7.12
N SER A 557 19.57 -19.37 -6.19
CA SER A 557 19.28 -19.15 -4.77
C SER A 557 18.54 -17.83 -4.54
N MET A 558 19.03 -16.73 -5.14
CA MET A 558 18.44 -15.41 -4.96
C MET A 558 17.05 -15.29 -5.60
N CYS A 559 16.83 -15.88 -6.77
CA CYS A 559 15.53 -15.90 -7.43
C CYS A 559 14.50 -16.80 -6.73
N ALA A 560 14.95 -17.82 -6.00
CA ALA A 560 14.07 -18.58 -5.12
C ALA A 560 13.60 -17.74 -3.91
N ALA A 561 14.49 -16.92 -3.36
CA ALA A 561 14.20 -16.04 -2.22
C ALA A 561 13.53 -14.70 -2.60
N CYS A 562 13.65 -14.28 -3.86
CA CYS A 562 13.16 -13.02 -4.39
C CYS A 562 12.56 -13.26 -5.79
N ASN A 563 11.24 -13.48 -5.85
CA ASN A 563 10.49 -13.68 -7.09
C ASN A 563 9.44 -12.57 -7.29
N GLN A 564 8.63 -12.66 -8.36
CA GLN A 564 7.59 -11.65 -8.67
C GLN A 564 6.60 -11.43 -7.51
N LEU A 565 6.35 -12.46 -6.70
CA LEU A 565 5.30 -12.48 -5.67
C LEU A 565 5.84 -12.24 -4.25
N SER A 566 7.12 -12.51 -4.03
CA SER A 566 7.72 -12.40 -2.70
C SER A 566 9.20 -12.07 -2.83
N CYS A 567 9.55 -10.86 -2.40
CA CYS A 567 10.92 -10.48 -2.13
C CYS A 567 10.95 -9.69 -0.83
N ARG A 568 11.86 -10.06 0.08
CA ARG A 568 12.01 -9.37 1.37
C ARG A 568 12.74 -8.03 1.23
N ASP A 569 13.66 -7.95 0.27
CA ASP A 569 14.53 -6.80 0.00
C ASP A 569 15.13 -6.94 -1.41
N TYR A 570 14.90 -5.96 -2.29
CA TYR A 570 15.44 -5.95 -3.64
C TYR A 570 16.89 -5.43 -3.72
N LEU A 571 17.32 -4.62 -2.76
CA LEU A 571 18.62 -3.94 -2.79
C LEU A 571 19.78 -4.90 -2.49
N THR A 572 19.64 -5.82 -1.54
CA THR A 572 20.71 -6.80 -1.22
C THR A 572 20.99 -7.79 -2.37
N PRO A 573 19.98 -8.38 -3.04
CA PRO A 573 20.21 -9.19 -4.23
C PRO A 573 20.84 -8.41 -5.38
N LEU A 574 20.37 -7.18 -5.60
CA LEU A 574 20.91 -6.30 -6.62
C LEU A 574 22.39 -5.99 -6.38
N SER A 575 22.77 -5.62 -5.15
CA SER A 575 24.16 -5.32 -4.81
C SER A 575 25.09 -6.52 -4.98
N SER A 576 24.65 -7.67 -4.49
CA SER A 576 25.41 -8.91 -4.54
C SER A 576 25.71 -9.30 -5.99
N ILE A 577 24.74 -9.21 -6.88
CA ILE A 577 24.90 -9.68 -8.25
C ILE A 577 25.62 -8.66 -9.13
N CYS A 578 25.31 -7.37 -9.00
CA CYS A 578 26.03 -6.35 -9.75
C CYS A 578 27.52 -6.32 -9.34
N SER A 579 27.88 -6.68 -8.11
CA SER A 579 29.29 -6.83 -7.74
C SER A 579 30.04 -7.93 -8.53
N VAL A 580 29.35 -8.94 -9.04
CA VAL A 580 29.95 -10.08 -9.77
C VAL A 580 29.81 -9.93 -11.28
N SER A 581 28.73 -9.33 -11.78
CA SER A 581 28.47 -9.18 -13.22
C SER A 581 27.97 -7.78 -13.58
N PRO A 582 28.89 -6.85 -13.88
CA PRO A 582 28.55 -5.45 -14.16
C PRO A 582 27.64 -5.23 -15.37
N GLY A 583 27.69 -6.15 -16.34
CA GLY A 583 26.99 -6.03 -17.62
C GLY A 583 25.52 -6.44 -17.60
N LEU A 584 24.97 -6.85 -16.44
CA LEU A 584 23.56 -7.25 -16.36
C LEU A 584 22.62 -6.04 -16.45
N ASN A 585 21.48 -6.24 -17.10
CA ASN A 585 20.44 -5.22 -17.19
C ASN A 585 19.97 -4.83 -15.78
N GLY A 586 19.93 -3.53 -15.52
CA GLY A 586 19.61 -2.96 -14.20
C GLY A 586 20.82 -2.65 -13.33
N CYS A 587 21.99 -3.24 -13.60
CA CYS A 587 23.21 -2.90 -12.86
C CYS A 587 23.71 -1.48 -13.17
N GLY A 588 23.41 -0.92 -14.35
CA GLY A 588 23.76 0.47 -14.68
C GLY A 588 23.21 1.49 -13.67
N THR A 589 21.94 1.37 -13.28
CA THR A 589 21.32 2.23 -12.26
C THR A 589 22.00 2.04 -10.90
N TYR A 590 22.28 0.79 -10.54
CA TYR A 590 23.00 0.46 -9.32
C TYR A 590 24.44 1.05 -9.27
N TYR A 591 25.19 1.00 -10.37
CA TYR A 591 26.51 1.64 -10.47
C TYR A 591 26.41 3.16 -10.31
N SER A 592 25.42 3.77 -10.98
CA SER A 592 25.20 5.22 -10.88
C SER A 592 24.86 5.66 -9.45
N TRP A 593 24.08 4.84 -8.73
CA TRP A 593 23.81 5.03 -7.32
C TRP A 593 25.08 4.98 -6.47
N CYS A 594 25.91 3.95 -6.67
CA CYS A 594 27.13 3.78 -5.90
C CYS A 594 28.14 4.91 -6.16
N GLN A 595 28.22 5.40 -7.40
CA GLN A 595 29.04 6.55 -7.72
C GLN A 595 28.52 7.84 -7.06
N ALA A 596 27.20 8.07 -7.07
CA ALA A 596 26.58 9.22 -6.41
C ALA A 596 26.75 9.16 -4.89
N SER A 597 26.63 7.96 -4.31
CA SER A 597 26.80 7.72 -2.88
C SER A 597 28.24 7.91 -2.42
N ALA A 598 29.24 7.56 -3.23
CA ALA A 598 30.65 7.77 -2.91
C ALA A 598 30.97 9.26 -2.68
N ALA A 599 30.33 10.18 -3.41
CA ALA A 599 30.48 11.62 -3.18
C ALA A 599 29.92 12.05 -1.80
N TRP A 600 28.84 11.41 -1.34
CA TRP A 600 28.28 11.61 -0.01
C TRP A 600 29.13 11.01 1.12
N GLU A 601 29.71 9.83 0.91
CA GLU A 601 30.61 9.19 1.89
C GLU A 601 31.79 10.11 2.25
N VAL A 602 32.39 10.76 1.25
CA VAL A 602 33.52 11.69 1.43
C VAL A 602 33.10 12.96 2.18
N ALA A 603 31.92 13.50 1.90
CA ALA A 603 31.47 14.77 2.48
C ALA A 603 31.03 14.66 3.95
N ALA A 604 30.47 13.51 4.35
CA ALA A 604 29.75 13.38 5.61
C ALA A 604 30.33 12.35 6.60
N GLY A 605 31.51 11.77 6.31
CA GLY A 605 32.06 10.67 7.12
C GLY A 605 31.11 9.47 7.23
N SER A 606 30.26 9.32 6.21
CA SER A 606 29.18 8.34 6.13
C SER A 606 29.65 7.13 5.35
N SER A 607 29.01 5.97 5.54
CA SER A 607 29.31 4.79 4.72
C SER A 607 28.03 4.10 4.27
N ILE A 608 28.02 3.61 3.04
CA ILE A 608 27.07 2.65 2.49
C ILE A 608 27.78 1.47 1.83
N SER A 609 29.05 1.28 2.20
CA SER A 609 29.99 0.34 1.60
C SER A 609 29.49 -1.11 1.56
N THR A 610 28.57 -1.52 2.43
CA THR A 610 27.99 -2.87 2.34
C THR A 610 27.27 -3.13 1.04
N TYR A 611 26.61 -2.12 0.50
CA TYR A 611 26.00 -2.24 -0.81
C TYR A 611 27.08 -1.96 -1.86
N CYS A 612 27.76 -0.82 -1.81
CA CYS A 612 28.65 -0.35 -2.88
C CYS A 612 30.09 -0.90 -2.88
N LYS A 613 30.34 -2.11 -2.39
CA LYS A 613 31.69 -2.71 -2.34
C LYS A 613 32.29 -2.91 -3.74
N ASN A 614 33.57 -2.55 -3.89
CA ASN A 614 34.44 -2.84 -5.05
C ASN A 614 34.04 -2.22 -6.40
N GLN A 615 33.45 -1.02 -6.38
CA GLN A 615 32.95 -0.37 -7.58
C GLN A 615 34.05 0.48 -8.23
N GLN A 616 34.99 -0.15 -8.94
CA GLN A 616 35.69 0.53 -10.02
C GLN A 616 34.83 0.31 -11.28
N PRO A 617 34.25 1.35 -11.90
CA PRO A 617 33.45 1.16 -13.10
C PRO A 617 34.28 0.39 -14.14
N PRO A 618 33.70 -0.58 -14.86
CA PRO A 618 34.42 -1.22 -15.96
C PRO A 618 34.90 -0.11 -16.92
N PRO A 619 36.17 -0.14 -17.37
CA PRO A 619 36.67 0.88 -18.29
C PRO A 619 35.74 0.91 -19.49
N LEU A 620 35.17 2.10 -19.76
CA LEU A 620 34.31 2.35 -20.92
C LEU A 620 34.97 1.73 -22.17
N PRO A 621 34.24 0.97 -23.00
CA PRO A 621 34.80 0.44 -24.22
C PRO A 621 35.33 1.61 -25.05
N SER A 622 36.64 1.62 -25.27
CA SER A 622 37.32 2.62 -26.10
C SER A 622 36.60 2.73 -27.44
N SER A 623 36.23 3.95 -27.86
CA SER A 623 35.64 4.21 -29.18
C SER A 623 36.36 3.43 -30.29
N PRO A 624 35.65 2.96 -31.34
CA PRO A 624 36.26 2.25 -32.46
C PRO A 624 37.40 3.09 -33.06
N ARG A 625 38.60 2.53 -33.00
CA ARG A 625 39.81 3.10 -33.60
C ARG A 625 39.60 3.20 -35.11
N SER A 626 39.78 4.39 -35.68
CA SER A 626 39.77 4.60 -37.14
C SER A 626 40.69 3.60 -37.86
N PRO A 627 40.35 3.17 -39.08
CA PRO A 627 41.11 2.15 -39.81
C PRO A 627 42.53 2.62 -40.16
N PRO A 628 43.50 1.69 -40.24
CA PRO A 628 44.92 2.01 -40.34
C PRO A 628 45.31 2.54 -41.73
N ALA A 629 46.13 3.59 -41.74
CA ALA A 629 46.82 4.07 -42.93
C ALA A 629 47.92 3.09 -43.38
N ILE A 630 48.03 2.95 -44.70
CA ILE A 630 48.93 2.05 -45.43
C ILE A 630 50.40 2.50 -45.29
N ALA A 631 51.28 1.50 -45.22
CA ALA A 631 52.71 1.58 -44.97
C ALA A 631 53.56 2.24 -46.08
N LYS A 632 54.68 2.85 -45.68
CA LYS A 632 55.85 3.11 -46.54
C LYS A 632 57.18 2.99 -45.74
N VAL A 633 57.82 1.81 -45.87
CA VAL A 633 59.23 1.44 -46.21
C VAL A 633 60.42 2.39 -45.84
N PRO A 634 61.66 1.88 -45.53
CA PRO A 634 62.45 2.23 -44.32
C PRO A 634 63.92 2.73 -44.48
N SER A 635 64.55 2.99 -43.29
CA SER A 635 66.00 2.91 -42.89
C SER A 635 66.92 4.14 -43.12
N PRO A 636 68.08 4.34 -42.42
CA PRO A 636 68.86 3.46 -41.51
C PRO A 636 69.36 4.10 -40.16
N PRO A 637 70.15 3.39 -39.30
CA PRO A 637 70.36 3.67 -37.87
C PRO A 637 71.78 4.16 -37.48
N ILE A 638 71.95 4.93 -36.38
CA ILE A 638 73.27 5.14 -35.73
C ILE A 638 73.18 5.27 -34.19
N LYS A 639 73.80 4.27 -33.53
CA LYS A 639 74.64 4.19 -32.29
C LYS A 639 74.40 5.06 -31.03
N LEU A 640 74.25 4.31 -29.92
CA LEU A 640 74.61 4.52 -28.47
C LEU A 640 75.93 5.31 -28.21
N PRO A 641 76.26 5.82 -26.97
CA PRO A 641 76.10 5.11 -25.67
C PRO A 641 75.87 5.93 -24.36
N LEU A 642 75.56 5.16 -23.29
CA LEU A 642 75.88 5.26 -21.84
C LEU A 642 76.44 6.61 -21.28
N GLN A 643 76.08 7.12 -20.10
CA GLN A 643 76.29 6.59 -18.72
C GLN A 643 75.81 7.65 -17.66
N PRO A 644 76.06 7.59 -16.32
CA PRO A 644 75.02 7.39 -15.28
C PRO A 644 74.97 8.53 -14.19
N PRO A 645 74.56 8.28 -12.92
CA PRO A 645 73.49 8.98 -12.19
C PRO A 645 73.96 10.16 -11.30
N PRO A 646 73.06 10.90 -10.62
CA PRO A 646 73.47 11.68 -9.45
C PRO A 646 72.84 11.22 -8.12
N LYS A 647 73.70 11.33 -7.10
CA LYS A 647 73.51 11.05 -5.68
C LYS A 647 72.81 12.20 -4.94
N SER A 648 72.24 11.83 -3.80
CA SER A 648 71.57 12.62 -2.76
C SER A 648 72.40 13.75 -2.11
N SER A 649 71.73 14.84 -1.69
CA SER A 649 71.87 15.53 -0.38
C SER A 649 70.90 16.74 -0.24
N PRO A 650 70.62 17.25 0.98
CA PRO A 650 69.29 17.76 1.38
C PRO A 650 69.28 19.29 1.73
N PRO A 651 68.32 19.84 2.53
CA PRO A 651 67.36 20.86 2.09
C PRO A 651 67.67 22.29 2.60
N ILE A 652 67.18 23.31 1.88
CA ILE A 652 67.10 24.69 2.38
C ILE A 652 65.68 25.20 2.20
N ALA A 653 65.07 25.65 3.29
CA ALA A 653 63.75 26.25 3.36
C ALA A 653 63.83 27.76 3.04
N LEU A 654 62.89 28.25 2.22
CA LEU A 654 62.59 29.67 2.03
C LEU A 654 61.06 29.86 1.88
N PRO A 655 60.52 31.04 2.25
CA PRO A 655 59.12 31.28 2.61
C PRO A 655 58.18 31.47 1.41
N PRO A 656 56.85 31.37 1.59
CA PRO A 656 55.89 31.31 0.49
C PRO A 656 55.67 32.67 -0.18
N ALA A 657 55.88 32.72 -1.49
CA ALA A 657 55.47 33.80 -2.37
C ALA A 657 53.97 33.71 -2.67
N LYS A 658 53.28 34.85 -2.57
CA LYS A 658 51.89 35.04 -3.01
C LYS A 658 51.82 34.94 -4.53
N SER A 659 50.93 34.09 -5.06
CA SER A 659 50.62 34.02 -6.49
C SER A 659 49.22 34.58 -6.75
N SER A 660 49.18 35.58 -7.62
CA SER A 660 47.98 36.17 -8.21
C SER A 660 47.23 35.18 -9.12
N PRO A 661 45.91 35.31 -9.28
CA PRO A 661 45.13 34.45 -10.17
C PRO A 661 45.33 34.80 -11.66
N PRO A 662 45.27 33.82 -12.58
CA PRO A 662 45.43 34.05 -14.01
C PRO A 662 44.17 34.65 -14.64
N ALA A 663 44.39 35.52 -15.64
CA ALA A 663 43.37 36.17 -16.45
C ALA A 663 42.64 35.17 -17.35
N ALA A 664 41.32 35.17 -17.30
CA ALA A 664 40.46 34.41 -18.21
C ALA A 664 40.17 35.22 -19.49
N SER A 665 40.35 34.59 -20.65
CA SER A 665 39.94 35.12 -21.95
C SER A 665 38.40 35.13 -22.12
N PRO A 666 37.83 36.07 -22.89
CA PRO A 666 36.38 36.16 -23.07
C PRO A 666 35.83 35.09 -24.04
N PRO A 667 34.62 34.55 -23.82
CA PRO A 667 34.02 33.57 -24.71
C PRO A 667 33.45 34.21 -25.99
N ALA A 668 33.58 33.47 -27.09
CA ALA A 668 33.05 33.78 -28.40
C ALA A 668 31.50 33.80 -28.39
N LYS A 669 30.92 34.80 -29.07
CA LYS A 669 29.48 34.94 -29.29
C LYS A 669 29.01 33.94 -30.34
N SER A 670 28.05 33.09 -29.98
CA SER A 670 27.28 32.29 -30.94
C SER A 670 25.94 33.00 -31.21
N SER A 671 25.65 33.21 -32.49
CA SER A 671 24.42 33.83 -33.00
C SER A 671 23.17 32.98 -32.71
N PRO A 672 21.99 33.59 -32.49
CA PRO A 672 20.74 32.85 -32.28
C PRO A 672 20.16 32.34 -33.61
N PRO A 673 19.44 31.20 -33.63
CA PRO A 673 18.77 30.70 -34.81
C PRO A 673 17.53 31.53 -35.16
N THR A 674 17.37 31.80 -36.44
CA THR A 674 16.24 32.48 -37.07
C THR A 674 14.99 31.59 -36.98
N ALA A 675 13.96 32.05 -36.27
CA ALA A 675 12.64 31.41 -36.27
C ALA A 675 11.77 32.01 -37.40
N SER A 676 11.16 31.15 -38.21
CA SER A 676 10.15 31.53 -39.21
C SER A 676 8.88 32.09 -38.54
N PRO A 677 8.17 33.04 -39.18
CA PRO A 677 6.99 33.68 -38.60
C PRO A 677 5.77 32.74 -38.58
N PRO A 678 4.93 32.77 -37.52
CA PRO A 678 3.70 31.99 -37.49
C PRO A 678 2.62 32.60 -38.40
N ALA A 679 1.85 31.72 -39.02
CA ALA A 679 0.69 32.05 -39.83
C ALA A 679 -0.40 32.73 -38.98
N LYS A 680 -0.95 33.83 -39.50
CA LYS A 680 -2.10 34.56 -38.92
C LYS A 680 -3.34 33.66 -38.94
N LEU A 681 -3.84 33.29 -37.77
CA LEU A 681 -5.21 32.85 -37.57
C LEU A 681 -6.05 34.06 -37.11
N SER A 682 -7.15 34.29 -37.81
CA SER A 682 -8.11 35.36 -37.55
C SER A 682 -8.75 35.25 -36.16
N PRO A 683 -9.06 36.36 -35.49
CA PRO A 683 -9.71 36.34 -34.18
C PRO A 683 -11.19 35.92 -34.29
N PRO A 684 -11.73 35.15 -33.33
CA PRO A 684 -13.16 34.90 -33.26
C PRO A 684 -13.89 36.20 -32.86
N THR A 685 -15.00 36.45 -33.54
CA THR A 685 -15.91 37.57 -33.33
C THR A 685 -16.58 37.41 -31.97
N ALA A 686 -16.29 38.31 -31.02
CA ALA A 686 -17.00 38.40 -29.76
C ALA A 686 -18.36 39.06 -29.99
N SER A 687 -19.45 38.35 -29.67
CA SER A 687 -20.78 38.95 -29.53
C SER A 687 -20.81 39.91 -28.33
N PRO A 688 -21.52 41.05 -28.41
CA PRO A 688 -21.58 42.01 -27.31
C PRO A 688 -22.39 41.48 -26.12
N PRO A 689 -22.04 41.83 -24.88
CA PRO A 689 -22.80 41.42 -23.71
C PRO A 689 -24.14 42.17 -23.64
N THR A 690 -25.22 41.41 -23.49
CA THR A 690 -26.54 41.93 -23.10
C THR A 690 -26.46 42.55 -21.71
N LYS A 691 -26.72 43.86 -21.61
CA LYS A 691 -26.95 44.58 -20.35
C LYS A 691 -28.11 43.91 -19.59
N MET A 692 -27.83 43.32 -18.43
CA MET A 692 -28.86 43.04 -17.44
C MET A 692 -29.00 44.27 -16.52
N SER A 693 -30.23 44.78 -16.44
CA SER A 693 -30.63 45.86 -15.55
C SER A 693 -30.51 45.45 -14.06
N PRO A 694 -30.24 46.39 -13.15
CA PRO A 694 -30.16 46.10 -11.72
C PRO A 694 -31.56 45.75 -11.15
N PRO A 695 -31.66 44.82 -10.18
CA PRO A 695 -32.93 44.50 -9.55
C PRO A 695 -33.39 45.66 -8.66
N THR A 696 -34.63 46.07 -8.85
CA THR A 696 -35.37 47.04 -8.03
C THR A 696 -35.56 46.49 -6.62
N ALA A 697 -35.04 47.20 -5.61
CA ALA A 697 -35.29 46.89 -4.21
C ALA A 697 -36.78 47.15 -3.87
N SER A 698 -37.47 46.11 -3.38
CA SER A 698 -38.80 46.26 -2.79
C SER A 698 -38.68 46.65 -1.30
N PRO A 699 -39.57 47.50 -0.77
CA PRO A 699 -39.49 47.97 0.61
C PRO A 699 -39.87 46.89 1.63
N PRO A 700 -39.34 46.94 2.87
CA PRO A 700 -39.57 45.91 3.87
C PRO A 700 -41.02 45.95 4.38
N THR A 701 -41.67 44.80 4.36
CA THR A 701 -42.98 44.58 4.98
C THR A 701 -42.80 44.52 6.51
N LYS A 702 -43.45 45.42 7.24
CA LYS A 702 -43.56 45.38 8.70
C LYS A 702 -44.26 44.08 9.13
N MET A 703 -43.57 43.22 9.86
CA MET A 703 -44.22 42.12 10.59
C MET A 703 -44.73 42.64 11.95
N SER A 704 -46.02 42.46 12.19
CA SER A 704 -46.68 42.68 13.48
C SER A 704 -46.24 41.63 14.52
N PRO A 705 -46.25 41.96 15.83
CA PRO A 705 -45.88 41.02 16.88
C PRO A 705 -46.95 39.92 17.05
N PRO A 706 -46.56 38.67 17.40
CA PRO A 706 -47.51 37.58 17.56
C PRO A 706 -48.35 37.77 18.83
N THR A 707 -49.66 37.57 18.68
CA THR A 707 -50.65 37.53 19.75
C THR A 707 -50.48 36.25 20.56
N ALA A 708 -50.26 36.36 21.87
CA ALA A 708 -50.22 35.23 22.78
C ALA A 708 -51.61 34.59 22.93
N THR A 709 -51.71 33.29 22.67
CA THR A 709 -52.87 32.46 23.04
C THR A 709 -52.63 31.81 24.40
N PRO A 710 -53.66 31.71 25.28
CA PRO A 710 -53.51 31.14 26.61
C PRO A 710 -53.44 29.61 26.56
N PRO A 711 -52.77 28.95 27.54
CA PRO A 711 -52.58 27.51 27.53
C PRO A 711 -53.89 26.77 27.82
N THR A 712 -54.18 25.78 26.97
CA THR A 712 -55.24 24.80 27.17
C THR A 712 -54.89 23.88 28.35
N LYS A 713 -55.78 23.80 29.34
CA LYS A 713 -55.74 22.83 30.44
C LYS A 713 -55.84 21.42 29.86
N VAL A 714 -54.80 20.61 30.05
CA VAL A 714 -54.82 19.16 29.78
C VAL A 714 -55.17 18.43 31.07
N SER A 715 -56.26 17.68 31.05
CA SER A 715 -56.71 16.79 32.14
C SER A 715 -55.79 15.57 32.29
N PRO A 716 -55.62 15.01 33.50
CA PRO A 716 -54.77 13.84 33.72
C PRO A 716 -55.37 12.55 33.15
N PRO A 717 -54.56 11.59 32.67
CA PRO A 717 -55.06 10.33 32.13
C PRO A 717 -55.50 9.37 33.24
N ALA A 718 -56.58 8.66 32.97
CA ALA A 718 -57.15 7.63 33.83
C ALA A 718 -56.23 6.40 33.95
N MET A 719 -56.03 5.92 35.18
CA MET A 719 -55.35 4.66 35.48
C MET A 719 -56.18 3.46 35.04
N LEU A 720 -55.58 2.56 34.25
CA LEU A 720 -56.06 1.20 34.02
C LEU A 720 -55.45 0.23 35.07
N PRO A 721 -56.17 -0.82 35.51
CA PRO A 721 -55.71 -1.72 36.56
C PRO A 721 -54.69 -2.75 36.03
N PRO A 722 -53.81 -3.29 36.89
CA PRO A 722 -52.74 -4.19 36.48
C PRO A 722 -53.25 -5.59 36.15
N ALA A 723 -52.74 -6.14 35.04
CA ALA A 723 -52.98 -7.51 34.61
C ALA A 723 -52.24 -8.52 35.52
N LYS A 724 -52.95 -9.57 35.93
CA LYS A 724 -52.44 -10.71 36.71
C LYS A 724 -51.46 -11.55 35.90
N LYS A 725 -50.29 -11.84 36.46
CA LYS A 725 -49.32 -12.85 35.95
C LYS A 725 -49.88 -14.28 36.09
N PRO A 726 -49.62 -15.18 35.13
CA PRO A 726 -49.85 -16.61 35.30
C PRO A 726 -48.72 -17.29 36.11
N PRO A 727 -48.98 -18.45 36.75
CA PRO A 727 -48.04 -19.11 37.66
C PRO A 727 -46.92 -19.88 36.93
N PRO A 728 -45.78 -20.15 37.59
CA PRO A 728 -44.66 -20.85 36.99
C PRO A 728 -44.88 -22.38 36.95
N ALA A 729 -44.48 -22.98 35.83
CA ALA A 729 -44.49 -24.42 35.60
C ALA A 729 -43.39 -25.14 36.41
N LEU A 730 -43.74 -26.36 36.87
CA LEU A 730 -42.88 -27.29 37.61
C LEU A 730 -41.63 -27.75 36.84
N PRO A 731 -40.55 -28.12 37.53
CA PRO A 731 -39.30 -28.60 36.91
C PRO A 731 -39.37 -30.09 36.53
N LEU A 732 -38.99 -30.37 35.28
CA LEU A 732 -38.81 -31.72 34.74
C LEU A 732 -37.57 -32.42 35.33
N ALA A 733 -37.72 -33.70 35.65
CA ALA A 733 -36.75 -34.56 36.30
C ALA A 733 -35.51 -34.90 35.42
N LYS A 734 -34.35 -35.05 36.09
CA LYS A 734 -33.08 -35.54 35.53
C LYS A 734 -33.16 -37.03 35.12
N PRO A 735 -32.42 -37.45 34.07
CA PRO A 735 -32.23 -38.87 33.76
C PRO A 735 -31.15 -39.54 34.66
N PRO A 736 -31.23 -40.87 34.89
CA PRO A 736 -30.38 -41.60 35.84
C PRO A 736 -29.00 -41.99 35.27
N PRO A 737 -28.01 -42.32 36.13
CA PRO A 737 -26.64 -42.58 35.71
C PRO A 737 -26.46 -44.01 35.15
N GLN A 738 -25.69 -44.11 34.07
CA GLN A 738 -25.28 -45.39 33.47
C GLN A 738 -24.29 -46.11 34.39
N ARG A 739 -24.63 -47.36 34.72
CA ARG A 739 -23.87 -48.26 35.59
C ARG A 739 -22.92 -49.09 34.72
N LEU A 740 -21.63 -48.90 34.96
CA LEU A 740 -20.51 -49.68 34.43
C LEU A 740 -20.71 -51.18 34.72
N LEU A 741 -20.74 -52.04 33.69
CA LEU A 741 -20.73 -53.50 33.84
C LEU A 741 -19.50 -54.08 33.14
N ARG A 742 -18.55 -54.50 33.98
CA ARG A 742 -17.38 -55.35 33.68
C ARG A 742 -17.84 -56.82 33.67
N ARG A 743 -17.63 -57.54 32.57
CA ARG A 743 -17.42 -59.01 32.51
C ARG A 743 -16.53 -59.29 31.29
N LEU A 744 -15.24 -59.61 31.46
CA LEU A 744 -14.67 -60.97 31.65
C LEU A 744 -15.17 -61.99 30.61
N HIS A 745 -14.26 -62.36 29.69
CA HIS A 745 -14.29 -63.58 28.90
C HIS A 745 -12.92 -64.26 29.00
N HIS A 746 -12.92 -65.49 29.50
CA HIS A 746 -11.94 -66.53 29.20
C HIS A 746 -12.62 -67.89 29.21
N HIS A 747 -12.24 -68.72 28.24
CA HIS A 747 -12.54 -70.14 28.00
C HIS A 747 -13.96 -70.55 27.57
N HIS A 748 -14.13 -70.83 26.27
CA HIS A 748 -13.95 -72.18 25.73
C HIS A 748 -13.49 -72.17 24.28
#